data_AF-A0A166CDA1-F1
#
_entry.id   AF-A0A166CDA1-F1
#
_cell.length_a   1.000
_cell.length_b   1.000
_cell.length_c   1.000
_cell.angle_alpha   90.00
_cell.angle_beta   90.00
_cell.angle_gamma   90.00
#
_symmetry.space_group_name_H-M   'P 1'
#
loop_
_entity.id
_entity.type
_entity.pdbx_description
1 polymer ?
#
loop_
_entity_poly.entity_id
_entity_poly.type
_entity_poly.pdbx_seq_one_letter_code
_entity_poly.pdbx_strand_id
1 'polypeptide(L)'
;MLFRFLIAAFAAVFLSFASTAQAQNSSTSAEGGADVQQAKQALIKVLEDPKGREALVKILQEQQANGSSGSGTSTATANPAAKATIAAQIGTYVQDGVSSFYDFGTLIISGLSGYEDLLDGQSKVDHSRLLDGIFSIIRVLLPAYIVLIILHNISAAYMRRYEKRVDRHPLFFRVGLLAITSGFDAVFVGVASGAGYLSAYIFSTDPTVQSVNNVELFAINAFFLIEMSRVVIRFVFAPHRSAFRLLPFSDQEAVFWSRHLIMIVGILGFGIRLAVPMVGVNFSAQLAGSVRVTVVLVCLVYLVTIILRSRMRVRHAIRGYAESFRGSNFSVQLFKALGFGWHWLALLYVFAIMVAWLRTPLDAINYIARTSAMSLLVIFIGLGIMMLLTRVIRKGVNLYDALDHVLPTFESRLNSFLPTVCMVLRVIVGLCVIVGVLEVWGVGSFWQWIWSGDGITFANSIMSAVIVILIGFALWLTIMSWIDLRILEREGKVVSSRTKTLFKLFSNAISILMIVMFTLLALSELGIQIAPLIAGAGVVGLAVSFGSQKLVQDVITGAFIQLENAMNEGDFVEVGGISGTVERLSIRSVSLRDLNGTSHIIPFSSVTSVSNSTRDFAYAVSVMGVGYGTDIEVAKEAMQEAFRRLEETPHNVAILGELEMHGVTAFGDSAINIRARIKTLPGSQWAIGRAYNEYLKVVFDERGIDIPFPQVTYHVAGDSKPEEVPQVEQKAAQTKAQGTKNSGGEGEDIPPDDGPN
;
A
#
# COMPACT_ATOMS: atom_id res chain seq x y z
N MET A 1 -37.15 6.97 -14.99
CA MET A 1 -36.48 8.00 -14.16
C MET A 1 -35.01 8.19 -14.54
N LEU A 2 -34.09 7.23 -14.30
CA LEU A 2 -32.63 7.37 -14.52
C LEU A 2 -32.15 8.16 -15.76
N PHE A 3 -32.77 8.01 -16.94
CA PHE A 3 -32.40 8.80 -18.13
C PHE A 3 -32.66 10.31 -17.97
N ARG A 4 -33.82 10.69 -17.40
CA ARG A 4 -34.09 12.09 -17.00
C ARG A 4 -33.16 12.54 -15.88
N PHE A 5 -32.81 11.65 -14.94
CA PHE A 5 -31.90 11.97 -13.84
C PHE A 5 -30.46 12.20 -14.32
N LEU A 6 -29.98 11.44 -15.31
CA LEU A 6 -28.67 11.64 -15.94
C LEU A 6 -28.62 12.89 -16.82
N ILE A 7 -29.69 13.18 -17.59
CA ILE A 7 -29.77 14.44 -18.34
C ILE A 7 -29.89 15.63 -17.38
N ALA A 8 -30.67 15.52 -16.30
CA ALA A 8 -30.76 16.56 -15.28
C ALA A 8 -29.45 16.73 -14.49
N ALA A 9 -28.71 15.65 -14.21
CA ALA A 9 -27.39 15.73 -13.57
C ALA A 9 -26.35 16.33 -14.51
N PHE A 10 -26.32 15.93 -15.78
CA PHE A 10 -25.41 16.52 -16.77
C PHE A 10 -25.75 17.99 -17.03
N ALA A 11 -27.03 18.35 -17.13
CA ALA A 11 -27.48 19.73 -17.25
C ALA A 11 -27.25 20.55 -15.97
N ALA A 12 -27.42 19.98 -14.78
CA ALA A 12 -27.12 20.65 -13.52
C ALA A 12 -25.62 20.91 -13.37
N VAL A 13 -24.77 19.92 -13.72
CA VAL A 13 -23.31 20.10 -13.82
C VAL A 13 -22.98 21.20 -14.83
N PHE A 14 -23.61 21.20 -16.01
CA PHE A 14 -23.39 22.21 -17.04
C PHE A 14 -23.85 23.61 -16.60
N LEU A 15 -25.00 23.73 -15.91
CA LEU A 15 -25.48 25.00 -15.34
C LEU A 15 -24.61 25.48 -14.17
N SER A 16 -24.15 24.58 -13.28
CA SER A 16 -23.24 24.95 -12.20
C SER A 16 -21.92 25.47 -12.76
N PHE A 17 -21.32 24.80 -13.76
CA PHE A 17 -20.10 25.30 -14.40
C PHE A 17 -20.33 26.56 -15.25
N ALA A 18 -21.49 26.72 -15.88
CA ALA A 18 -21.87 27.98 -16.53
C ALA A 18 -22.04 29.13 -15.51
N SER A 19 -22.58 28.86 -14.31
CA SER A 19 -22.70 29.87 -13.26
C SER A 19 -21.34 30.32 -12.70
N THR A 20 -20.35 29.43 -12.61
CA THR A 20 -18.97 29.83 -12.33
C THR A 20 -18.34 30.61 -13.49
N ALA A 21 -18.62 30.24 -14.75
CA ALA A 21 -18.14 31.01 -15.90
C ALA A 21 -18.72 32.45 -15.93
N GLN A 22 -19.98 32.63 -15.52
CA GLN A 22 -20.59 33.96 -15.44
C GLN A 22 -20.06 34.80 -14.27
N ALA A 23 -19.63 34.17 -13.18
CA ALA A 23 -18.92 34.84 -12.08
C ALA A 23 -17.45 35.19 -12.42
N GLN A 24 -16.84 34.47 -13.36
CA GLN A 24 -15.43 34.64 -13.73
C GLN A 24 -15.23 35.53 -14.98
N ASN A 25 -16.20 35.60 -15.90
CA ASN A 25 -16.19 36.58 -16.99
C ASN A 25 -16.27 38.03 -16.49
N SER A 26 -16.83 38.28 -15.31
CA SER A 26 -16.76 39.59 -14.62
C SER A 26 -15.36 39.99 -14.13
N SER A 27 -14.36 39.09 -14.21
CA SER A 27 -13.01 39.30 -13.66
C SER A 27 -11.87 38.76 -14.54
N THR A 28 -12.07 38.56 -15.84
CA THR A 28 -10.98 38.05 -16.73
C THR A 28 -11.03 38.62 -18.17
N SER A 29 -11.59 39.81 -18.36
CA SER A 29 -11.61 40.49 -19.68
C SER A 29 -10.92 41.86 -19.71
N ALA A 30 -10.08 42.19 -18.70
CA ALA A 30 -9.43 43.50 -18.60
C ALA A 30 -7.94 43.49 -18.19
N GLU A 31 -7.52 42.63 -17.25
CA GLU A 31 -6.32 42.93 -16.44
C GLU A 31 -4.99 42.35 -16.96
N GLY A 32 -4.98 41.15 -17.58
CA GLY A 32 -3.73 40.45 -17.91
C GLY A 32 -2.75 41.18 -18.86
N GLY A 33 -3.22 42.14 -19.65
CA GLY A 33 -2.37 43.05 -20.44
C GLY A 33 -2.07 44.39 -19.75
N ALA A 34 -2.92 44.83 -18.82
CA ALA A 34 -2.78 46.08 -18.09
C ALA A 34 -1.78 45.94 -16.93
N ASP A 35 -1.86 44.87 -16.15
CA ASP A 35 -1.07 44.68 -14.92
C ASP A 35 0.44 44.64 -15.20
N VAL A 36 0.86 43.92 -16.25
CA VAL A 36 2.28 43.83 -16.65
C VAL A 36 2.80 45.18 -17.14
N GLN A 37 1.93 46.00 -17.74
CA GLN A 37 2.26 47.35 -18.18
C GLN A 37 2.35 48.32 -16.98
N GLN A 38 1.37 48.28 -16.07
CA GLN A 38 1.33 49.08 -14.85
C GLN A 38 2.47 48.72 -13.89
N ALA A 39 2.80 47.43 -13.71
CA ALA A 39 3.91 46.99 -12.88
C ALA A 39 5.26 47.53 -13.41
N LYS A 40 5.46 47.52 -14.73
CA LYS A 40 6.64 48.15 -15.37
C LYS A 40 6.65 49.66 -15.16
N GLN A 41 5.54 50.35 -15.35
CA GLN A 41 5.45 51.80 -15.13
C GLN A 41 5.61 52.21 -13.66
N ALA A 42 5.10 51.42 -12.72
CA ALA A 42 5.32 51.61 -11.29
C ALA A 42 6.80 51.40 -10.92
N LEU A 43 7.44 50.36 -11.44
CA LEU A 43 8.86 50.10 -11.21
C LEU A 43 9.75 51.22 -11.80
N ILE A 44 9.46 51.70 -13.01
CA ILE A 44 10.14 52.86 -13.61
C ILE A 44 9.98 54.10 -12.71
N LYS A 45 8.75 54.39 -12.26
CA LYS A 45 8.45 55.54 -11.40
C LYS A 45 9.13 55.48 -10.02
N VAL A 46 9.37 54.27 -9.49
CA VAL A 46 10.16 54.04 -8.26
C VAL A 46 11.66 54.18 -8.48
N LEU A 47 12.16 53.90 -9.69
CA LEU A 47 13.58 54.08 -10.06
C LEU A 47 13.93 55.55 -10.43
N GLU A 48 12.94 56.32 -10.88
CA GLU A 48 13.04 57.75 -11.20
C GLU A 48 13.09 58.63 -9.93
N ASP A 49 12.34 58.28 -8.87
CA ASP A 49 12.45 58.94 -7.56
C ASP A 49 13.78 58.56 -6.87
N PRO A 50 14.65 59.53 -6.51
CA PRO A 50 15.87 59.26 -5.75
C PRO A 50 15.61 58.49 -4.44
N LYS A 51 14.52 58.79 -3.72
CA LYS A 51 14.20 58.13 -2.44
C LYS A 51 13.63 56.73 -2.63
N GLY A 52 12.71 56.55 -3.59
CA GLY A 52 12.21 55.24 -4.01
C GLY A 52 13.35 54.31 -4.43
N ARG A 53 14.33 54.82 -5.19
CA ARG A 53 15.51 54.06 -5.61
C ARG A 53 16.43 53.67 -4.45
N GLU A 54 16.72 54.59 -3.53
CA GLU A 54 17.52 54.26 -2.32
C GLU A 54 16.81 53.23 -1.43
N ALA A 55 15.50 53.36 -1.23
CA ALA A 55 14.71 52.39 -0.48
C ALA A 55 14.71 51.00 -1.14
N LEU A 56 14.54 50.94 -2.47
CA LEU A 56 14.58 49.68 -3.22
C LEU A 56 15.96 49.01 -3.16
N VAL A 57 17.04 49.78 -3.33
CA VAL A 57 18.42 49.27 -3.18
C VAL A 57 18.66 48.76 -1.76
N LYS A 58 18.19 49.47 -0.73
CA LYS A 58 18.31 49.03 0.67
C LYS A 58 17.58 47.71 0.93
N ILE A 59 16.34 47.57 0.46
CA ILE A 59 15.55 46.33 0.59
C ILE A 59 16.27 45.15 -0.10
N LEU A 60 16.82 45.36 -1.30
CA LEU A 60 17.57 44.34 -2.01
C LEU A 60 18.88 43.95 -1.29
N GLN A 61 19.58 44.92 -0.68
CA GLN A 61 20.75 44.67 0.16
C GLN A 61 20.40 43.94 1.47
N GLU A 62 19.28 44.28 2.11
CA GLU A 62 18.77 43.58 3.30
C GLU A 62 18.35 42.14 2.98
N GLN A 63 17.74 41.89 1.82
CA GLN A 63 17.48 40.52 1.33
C GLN A 63 18.78 39.75 1.03
N GLN A 64 19.78 40.40 0.44
CA GLN A 64 21.07 39.77 0.14
C GLN A 64 21.86 39.45 1.42
N ALA A 65 21.82 40.32 2.44
CA ALA A 65 22.45 40.12 3.73
C ALA A 65 21.78 39.00 4.55
N ASN A 66 20.44 38.89 4.51
CA ASN A 66 19.70 37.82 5.17
C ASN A 66 19.85 36.45 4.48
N GLY A 67 20.51 36.36 3.33
CA GLY A 67 20.72 35.10 2.60
C GLY A 67 21.78 34.16 3.18
N SER A 68 22.48 34.54 4.26
CA SER A 68 23.71 33.85 4.71
C SER A 68 23.81 33.56 6.22
N SER A 69 22.69 33.48 6.95
CA SER A 69 22.68 32.97 8.34
C SER A 69 21.30 32.47 8.82
N GLY A 70 21.29 31.34 9.53
CA GLY A 70 20.19 30.93 10.43
C GLY A 70 19.07 30.07 9.81
N SER A 71 18.79 28.92 10.43
CA SER A 71 17.68 28.03 10.07
C SER A 71 16.33 28.47 10.66
N GLY A 72 15.26 28.52 9.86
CA GLY A 72 13.91 28.78 10.36
C GLY A 72 12.78 28.70 9.33
N THR A 73 12.09 27.55 9.27
CA THR A 73 10.71 27.29 8.81
C THR A 73 10.03 28.21 7.76
N SER A 74 9.73 27.63 6.58
CA SER A 74 8.70 28.07 5.59
C SER A 74 8.85 29.49 4.99
N THR A 75 8.98 29.64 3.68
CA THR A 75 7.95 29.23 2.69
C THR A 75 8.57 28.94 1.32
N ALA A 76 7.83 28.28 0.43
CA ALA A 76 8.34 27.67 -0.80
C ALA A 76 8.96 28.65 -1.82
N THR A 77 10.17 28.32 -2.27
CA THR A 77 10.70 28.68 -3.60
C THR A 77 10.67 27.43 -4.46
N ALA A 78 10.15 27.51 -5.69
CA ALA A 78 9.94 26.35 -6.55
C ALA A 78 11.26 25.76 -7.06
N ASN A 79 11.55 24.51 -6.69
CA ASN A 79 12.55 23.66 -7.35
C ASN A 79 11.82 22.73 -8.32
N PRO A 80 11.91 22.93 -9.65
CA PRO A 80 11.19 22.12 -10.63
C PRO A 80 11.73 20.69 -10.80
N ALA A 81 12.84 20.33 -10.12
CA ALA A 81 13.46 19.01 -10.18
C ALA A 81 13.29 18.18 -8.88
N ALA A 82 12.44 18.60 -7.95
CA ALA A 82 12.10 17.82 -6.76
C ALA A 82 11.17 16.64 -7.16
N LYS A 83 11.74 15.42 -7.28
CA LYS A 83 11.09 14.13 -7.62
C LYS A 83 9.56 14.19 -7.55
N ALA A 84 8.90 14.33 -8.70
CA ALA A 84 7.44 14.51 -8.77
C ALA A 84 6.71 13.31 -8.15
N THR A 85 6.17 13.49 -6.94
CA THR A 85 5.42 12.46 -6.22
C THR A 85 4.26 11.97 -7.09
N ILE A 86 3.91 10.68 -7.01
CA ILE A 86 2.82 10.08 -7.80
C ILE A 86 1.50 10.89 -7.65
N ALA A 87 1.23 11.43 -6.46
CA ALA A 87 0.09 12.32 -6.21
C ALA A 87 0.13 13.64 -7.02
N ALA A 88 1.31 14.23 -7.25
CA ALA A 88 1.48 15.44 -8.05
C ALA A 88 1.29 15.15 -9.55
N GLN A 89 1.82 14.03 -10.05
CA GLN A 89 1.59 13.59 -11.43
C GLN A 89 0.10 13.25 -11.70
N ILE A 90 -0.58 12.62 -10.74
CA ILE A 90 -2.04 12.45 -10.80
C ILE A 90 -2.75 13.82 -10.80
N GLY A 91 -2.27 14.78 -10.02
CA GLY A 91 -2.75 16.16 -10.02
C GLY A 91 -2.68 16.83 -11.40
N THR A 92 -1.54 16.75 -12.09
CA THR A 92 -1.40 17.33 -13.44
C THR A 92 -2.31 16.63 -14.46
N TYR A 93 -2.40 15.29 -14.46
CA TYR A 93 -3.33 14.59 -15.36
C TYR A 93 -4.81 14.92 -15.11
N VAL A 94 -5.21 15.17 -13.86
CA VAL A 94 -6.56 15.65 -13.54
C VAL A 94 -6.76 17.09 -14.03
N GLN A 95 -5.75 17.95 -13.87
CA GLN A 95 -5.80 19.35 -14.33
C GLN A 95 -5.86 19.48 -15.86
N ASP A 96 -5.09 18.68 -16.59
CA ASP A 96 -5.12 18.56 -18.06
C ASP A 96 -6.46 17.99 -18.57
N GLY A 97 -7.09 17.13 -17.78
CA GLY A 97 -8.46 16.67 -18.01
C GLY A 97 -9.47 17.80 -17.88
N VAL A 98 -9.38 18.60 -16.81
CA VAL A 98 -10.28 19.74 -16.55
C VAL A 98 -10.13 20.85 -17.60
N SER A 99 -8.90 21.21 -17.99
CA SER A 99 -8.67 22.18 -19.07
C SER A 99 -9.23 21.68 -20.40
N SER A 100 -9.03 20.40 -20.74
CA SER A 100 -9.62 19.78 -21.93
C SER A 100 -11.15 19.80 -21.95
N PHE A 101 -11.82 19.79 -20.78
CA PHE A 101 -13.27 19.97 -20.68
C PHE A 101 -13.71 21.44 -20.82
N TYR A 102 -12.91 22.39 -20.34
CA TYR A 102 -13.15 23.82 -20.52
C TYR A 102 -13.04 24.23 -22.00
N ASP A 103 -11.93 23.85 -22.66
CA ASP A 103 -11.69 24.09 -24.09
C ASP A 103 -12.78 23.46 -24.97
N PHE A 104 -13.27 22.29 -24.58
CA PHE A 104 -14.40 21.64 -25.25
C PHE A 104 -15.69 22.46 -25.13
N GLY A 105 -15.97 23.04 -23.97
CA GLY A 105 -17.12 23.91 -23.75
C GLY A 105 -17.06 25.20 -24.58
N THR A 106 -15.91 25.89 -24.58
CA THR A 106 -15.72 27.12 -25.36
C THR A 106 -15.77 26.88 -26.87
N LEU A 107 -15.28 25.74 -27.36
CA LEU A 107 -15.37 25.36 -28.78
C LEU A 107 -16.83 25.05 -29.22
N ILE A 108 -17.67 24.48 -28.34
CA ILE A 108 -19.12 24.35 -28.63
C ILE A 108 -19.79 25.72 -28.70
N ILE A 109 -19.53 26.61 -27.74
CA ILE A 109 -20.18 27.94 -27.67
C ILE A 109 -19.76 28.81 -28.86
N SER A 110 -18.46 28.98 -29.10
CA SER A 110 -17.93 29.70 -30.27
C SER A 110 -18.27 29.02 -31.60
N GLY A 111 -18.50 27.70 -31.59
CA GLY A 111 -19.04 26.99 -32.75
C GLY A 111 -20.49 27.35 -33.07
N LEU A 112 -21.28 27.81 -32.10
CA LEU A 112 -22.70 28.13 -32.25
C LEU A 112 -23.00 29.62 -32.47
N SER A 113 -22.06 30.54 -32.25
CA SER A 113 -22.28 31.99 -32.36
C SER A 113 -22.66 32.48 -33.76
N GLY A 114 -22.41 31.69 -34.82
CA GLY A 114 -22.92 31.97 -36.17
C GLY A 114 -24.45 31.96 -36.28
N TYR A 115 -25.18 31.51 -35.26
CA TYR A 115 -26.63 31.74 -35.13
C TYR A 115 -26.98 33.12 -34.57
N GLU A 116 -26.09 33.76 -33.81
CA GLU A 116 -26.28 35.11 -33.26
C GLU A 116 -26.15 36.14 -34.41
N ASP A 117 -25.17 35.97 -35.31
CA ASP A 117 -25.03 36.70 -36.60
C ASP A 117 -26.30 36.70 -37.50
N LEU A 118 -27.20 35.73 -37.29
CA LEU A 118 -28.46 35.57 -38.01
C LEU A 118 -29.67 36.10 -37.23
N LEU A 119 -29.62 36.10 -35.90
CA LEU A 119 -30.64 36.72 -35.05
C LEU A 119 -30.51 38.25 -35.02
N ASP A 120 -29.28 38.77 -35.01
CA ASP A 120 -28.97 40.21 -35.07
C ASP A 120 -29.12 40.81 -36.48
N GLY A 121 -29.56 40.01 -37.46
CA GLY A 121 -29.90 40.47 -38.82
C GLY A 121 -28.72 40.96 -39.67
N GLN A 122 -27.48 40.74 -39.25
CA GLN A 122 -26.29 41.17 -40.01
C GLN A 122 -26.10 40.36 -41.30
N SER A 123 -26.60 39.12 -41.34
CA SER A 123 -26.63 38.29 -42.55
C SER A 123 -27.88 38.56 -43.41
N LYS A 124 -27.71 39.23 -44.56
CA LYS A 124 -28.80 39.44 -45.53
C LYS A 124 -29.16 38.12 -46.24
N VAL A 125 -30.40 37.67 -46.06
CA VAL A 125 -30.90 36.42 -46.63
C VAL A 125 -31.45 36.64 -48.04
N ASP A 126 -30.69 36.27 -49.07
CA ASP A 126 -31.17 36.22 -50.46
C ASP A 126 -32.12 35.03 -50.66
N HIS A 127 -33.43 35.25 -50.45
CA HIS A 127 -34.46 34.23 -50.62
C HIS A 127 -34.47 33.59 -52.03
N SER A 128 -34.09 34.33 -53.07
CA SER A 128 -33.91 33.82 -54.44
C SER A 128 -32.84 32.73 -54.51
N ARG A 129 -31.61 33.06 -54.06
CA ARG A 129 -30.46 32.13 -54.06
C ARG A 129 -30.74 30.85 -53.26
N LEU A 130 -31.50 30.95 -52.17
CA LEU A 130 -31.93 29.77 -51.40
C LEU A 130 -32.90 28.89 -52.19
N LEU A 131 -33.89 29.47 -52.89
CA LEU A 131 -34.79 28.71 -53.75
C LEU A 131 -34.04 28.08 -54.93
N ASP A 132 -33.15 28.83 -55.59
CA ASP A 132 -32.30 28.31 -56.67
C ASP A 132 -31.41 27.16 -56.21
N GLY A 133 -30.80 27.27 -55.01
CA GLY A 133 -30.03 26.20 -54.38
C GLY A 133 -30.87 24.97 -54.07
N ILE A 134 -32.08 25.13 -53.54
CA ILE A 134 -33.02 24.04 -53.26
C ILE A 134 -33.47 23.35 -54.58
N PHE A 135 -33.83 24.11 -55.60
CA PHE A 135 -34.20 23.56 -56.90
C PHE A 135 -33.03 22.84 -57.58
N SER A 136 -31.80 23.35 -57.47
CA SER A 136 -30.59 22.70 -57.96
C SER A 136 -30.36 21.34 -57.26
N ILE A 137 -30.58 21.26 -55.94
CA ILE A 137 -30.50 20.00 -55.18
C ILE A 137 -31.59 19.01 -55.65
N ILE A 138 -32.83 19.47 -55.85
CA ILE A 138 -33.95 18.64 -56.30
C ILE A 138 -33.72 18.12 -57.73
N ARG A 139 -33.36 19.00 -58.66
CA ARG A 139 -33.00 18.71 -60.08
C ARG A 139 -32.04 17.54 -60.22
N VAL A 140 -31.15 17.37 -59.25
CA VAL A 140 -30.02 16.44 -59.31
C VAL A 140 -30.24 15.19 -58.44
N LEU A 141 -30.78 15.33 -57.23
CA LEU A 141 -31.06 14.18 -56.37
C LEU A 141 -32.29 13.38 -56.79
N LEU A 142 -33.33 14.03 -57.32
CA LEU A 142 -34.58 13.37 -57.72
C LEU A 142 -34.36 12.32 -58.83
N PRO A 143 -33.72 12.61 -59.97
CA PRO A 143 -33.44 11.59 -60.98
C PRO A 143 -32.44 10.53 -60.49
N ALA A 144 -31.45 10.90 -59.68
CA ALA A 144 -30.52 9.94 -59.08
C ALA A 144 -31.25 8.91 -58.20
N TYR A 145 -32.14 9.34 -57.30
CA TYR A 145 -32.95 8.44 -56.50
C TYR A 145 -33.95 7.61 -57.34
N ILE A 146 -34.57 8.18 -58.37
CA ILE A 146 -35.47 7.44 -59.28
C ILE A 146 -34.71 6.30 -59.97
N VAL A 147 -33.55 6.59 -60.57
CA VAL A 147 -32.69 5.58 -61.23
C VAL A 147 -32.24 4.52 -60.22
N LEU A 148 -31.80 4.93 -59.01
CA LEU A 148 -31.40 4.00 -57.96
C LEU A 148 -32.54 3.06 -57.55
N ILE A 149 -33.77 3.58 -57.39
CA ILE A 149 -34.96 2.80 -57.01
C ILE A 149 -35.36 1.82 -58.12
N ILE A 150 -35.32 2.24 -59.40
CA ILE A 150 -35.60 1.37 -60.54
C ILE A 150 -34.60 0.20 -60.60
N LEU A 151 -33.30 0.50 -60.50
CA LEU A 151 -32.24 -0.52 -60.50
C LEU A 151 -32.36 -1.49 -59.31
N HIS A 152 -32.64 -0.98 -58.10
CA HIS A 152 -32.87 -1.82 -56.93
C HIS A 152 -34.12 -2.71 -57.07
N ASN A 153 -35.21 -2.21 -57.65
CA ASN A 153 -36.43 -3.00 -57.86
C ASN A 153 -36.21 -4.13 -58.88
N ILE A 154 -35.47 -3.87 -59.96
CA ILE A 154 -35.08 -4.89 -60.96
C ILE A 154 -34.17 -5.95 -60.30
N SER A 155 -33.13 -5.52 -59.58
CA SER A 155 -32.23 -6.39 -58.81
C SER A 155 -32.98 -7.27 -57.81
N ALA A 156 -33.90 -6.68 -57.02
CA ALA A 156 -34.70 -7.40 -56.04
C ALA A 156 -35.71 -8.36 -56.69
N ALA A 157 -36.20 -8.10 -57.91
CA ALA A 157 -37.02 -9.05 -58.65
C ALA A 157 -36.20 -10.26 -59.14
N TYR A 158 -34.95 -10.05 -59.55
CA TYR A 158 -34.03 -11.11 -59.97
C TYR A 158 -33.56 -11.96 -58.79
N MET A 159 -33.05 -11.33 -57.72
CA MET A 159 -32.44 -12.02 -56.56
C MET A 159 -33.43 -12.92 -55.82
N ARG A 160 -34.71 -12.52 -55.70
CA ARG A 160 -35.79 -13.34 -55.10
C ARG A 160 -36.02 -14.69 -55.80
N ARG A 161 -35.53 -14.88 -57.04
CA ARG A 161 -35.56 -16.18 -57.75
C ARG A 161 -34.41 -17.11 -57.33
N TYR A 162 -33.26 -16.56 -56.95
CA TYR A 162 -32.07 -17.31 -56.56
C TYR A 162 -32.03 -17.65 -55.07
N GLU A 163 -32.51 -16.74 -54.22
CA GLU A 163 -32.44 -16.84 -52.75
C GLU A 163 -33.01 -18.16 -52.21
N LYS A 164 -34.10 -18.67 -52.81
CA LYS A 164 -34.74 -19.96 -52.49
C LYS A 164 -33.87 -21.22 -52.69
N ARG A 165 -32.63 -21.10 -53.22
CA ARG A 165 -31.70 -22.24 -53.44
C ARG A 165 -30.43 -22.19 -52.57
N VAL A 166 -30.16 -21.10 -51.85
CA VAL A 166 -28.80 -20.84 -51.33
C VAL A 166 -28.50 -21.51 -49.98
N ASP A 167 -29.51 -21.85 -49.18
CA ASP A 167 -29.33 -22.37 -47.81
C ASP A 167 -28.56 -23.70 -47.71
N ARG A 168 -28.33 -24.41 -48.81
CA ARG A 168 -27.53 -25.65 -48.85
C ARG A 168 -26.04 -25.44 -49.13
N HIS A 169 -25.59 -24.22 -49.44
CA HIS A 169 -24.20 -23.94 -49.82
C HIS A 169 -23.30 -23.56 -48.63
N PRO A 170 -21.98 -23.85 -48.69
CA PRO A 170 -21.02 -23.54 -47.63
C PRO A 170 -20.76 -22.02 -47.51
N LEU A 171 -20.29 -21.59 -46.34
CA LEU A 171 -20.09 -20.18 -45.99
C LEU A 171 -19.34 -19.37 -47.06
N PHE A 172 -18.20 -19.86 -47.56
CA PHE A 172 -17.40 -19.16 -48.58
C PHE A 172 -18.21 -18.77 -49.84
N PHE A 173 -19.11 -19.66 -50.30
CA PHE A 173 -19.97 -19.38 -51.45
C PHE A 173 -21.04 -18.32 -51.13
N ARG A 174 -21.56 -18.30 -49.90
CA ARG A 174 -22.48 -17.25 -49.41
C ARG A 174 -21.79 -15.89 -49.35
N VAL A 175 -20.56 -15.83 -48.83
CA VAL A 175 -19.73 -14.61 -48.79
C VAL A 175 -19.49 -14.09 -50.21
N GLY A 176 -19.08 -14.96 -51.13
CA GLY A 176 -18.83 -14.60 -52.53
C GLY A 176 -20.08 -14.07 -53.25
N LEU A 177 -21.21 -14.76 -53.14
CA LEU A 177 -22.46 -14.32 -53.75
C LEU A 177 -22.99 -13.01 -53.12
N LEU A 178 -22.84 -12.83 -51.80
CA LEU A 178 -23.17 -11.58 -51.13
C LEU A 178 -22.30 -10.43 -51.66
N ALA A 179 -20.98 -10.63 -51.76
CA ALA A 179 -20.03 -9.65 -52.31
C ALA A 179 -20.36 -9.27 -53.76
N ILE A 180 -20.72 -10.25 -54.61
CA ILE A 180 -21.20 -9.98 -55.98
C ILE A 180 -22.45 -9.10 -55.95
N THR A 181 -23.46 -9.41 -55.11
CA THR A 181 -24.67 -8.56 -55.05
C THR A 181 -24.41 -7.16 -54.52
N SER A 182 -23.51 -6.98 -53.55
CA SER A 182 -23.12 -5.65 -53.07
C SER A 182 -22.23 -4.91 -54.07
N GLY A 183 -21.48 -5.62 -54.91
CA GLY A 183 -20.82 -5.04 -56.08
C GLY A 183 -21.82 -4.47 -57.09
N PHE A 184 -22.89 -5.21 -57.41
CA PHE A 184 -23.99 -4.69 -58.24
C PHE A 184 -24.70 -3.50 -57.58
N ASP A 185 -25.03 -3.58 -56.28
CA ASP A 185 -25.65 -2.46 -55.55
C ASP A 185 -24.74 -1.20 -55.61
N ALA A 186 -23.41 -1.35 -55.47
CA ALA A 186 -22.46 -0.23 -55.62
C ALA A 186 -22.38 0.33 -57.05
N VAL A 187 -22.43 -0.53 -58.07
CA VAL A 187 -22.52 -0.09 -59.49
C VAL A 187 -23.82 0.69 -59.73
N PHE A 188 -24.94 0.27 -59.14
CA PHE A 188 -26.20 1.02 -59.24
C PHE A 188 -26.13 2.41 -58.59
N VAL A 189 -25.36 2.56 -57.50
CA VAL A 189 -25.08 3.88 -56.90
C VAL A 189 -24.23 4.73 -57.86
N GLY A 190 -23.20 4.16 -58.49
CA GLY A 190 -22.41 4.86 -59.51
C GLY A 190 -23.24 5.33 -60.71
N VAL A 191 -24.10 4.46 -61.25
CA VAL A 191 -25.01 4.80 -62.36
C VAL A 191 -26.03 5.87 -61.95
N ALA A 192 -26.59 5.78 -60.74
CA ALA A 192 -27.50 6.79 -60.19
C ALA A 192 -26.82 8.16 -60.01
N SER A 193 -25.60 8.21 -59.50
CA SER A 193 -24.81 9.45 -59.43
C SER A 193 -24.49 10.00 -60.81
N GLY A 194 -24.20 9.14 -61.79
CA GLY A 194 -24.04 9.52 -63.20
C GLY A 194 -25.30 10.15 -63.80
N ALA A 195 -26.48 9.63 -63.48
CA ALA A 195 -27.76 10.23 -63.86
C ALA A 195 -27.99 11.60 -63.17
N GLY A 196 -27.52 11.76 -61.93
CA GLY A 196 -27.51 13.06 -61.24
C GLY A 196 -26.60 14.09 -61.94
N TYR A 197 -25.36 13.72 -62.28
CA TYR A 197 -24.44 14.55 -63.07
C TYR A 197 -25.02 14.92 -64.45
N LEU A 198 -25.63 13.95 -65.14
CA LEU A 198 -26.26 14.17 -66.44
C LEU A 198 -27.45 15.13 -66.34
N SER A 199 -28.25 15.06 -65.27
CA SER A 199 -29.34 16.01 -65.00
C SER A 199 -28.81 17.43 -64.75
N ALA A 200 -27.76 17.57 -63.93
CA ALA A 200 -27.11 18.87 -63.69
C ALA A 200 -26.61 19.51 -65.00
N TYR A 201 -25.97 18.71 -65.86
CA TYR A 201 -25.46 19.15 -67.16
C TYR A 201 -26.57 19.53 -68.16
N ILE A 202 -27.65 18.73 -68.26
CA ILE A 202 -28.77 18.99 -69.17
C ILE A 202 -29.59 20.21 -68.75
N PHE A 203 -29.78 20.42 -67.44
CA PHE A 203 -30.63 21.49 -66.90
C PHE A 203 -29.83 22.67 -66.31
N SER A 204 -28.56 22.85 -66.72
CA SER A 204 -27.74 23.96 -66.22
C SER A 204 -28.37 25.33 -66.53
N THR A 205 -28.27 26.24 -65.56
CA THR A 205 -28.97 27.54 -65.60
C THR A 205 -28.23 28.59 -66.45
N ASP A 206 -26.95 28.37 -66.80
CA ASP A 206 -26.15 29.25 -67.66
C ASP A 206 -25.91 28.58 -69.04
N PRO A 207 -26.46 29.13 -70.14
CA PRO A 207 -26.26 28.57 -71.49
C PRO A 207 -24.82 28.69 -72.02
N THR A 208 -23.98 29.54 -71.43
CA THR A 208 -22.64 29.87 -71.95
C THR A 208 -21.52 29.02 -71.33
N VAL A 209 -21.71 28.54 -70.10
CA VAL A 209 -20.75 27.68 -69.39
C VAL A 209 -21.48 26.45 -68.85
N GLN A 210 -21.41 25.34 -69.57
CA GLN A 210 -21.97 24.05 -69.17
C GLN A 210 -21.13 23.36 -68.07
N SER A 211 -21.01 24.01 -66.91
CA SER A 211 -20.41 23.44 -65.69
C SER A 211 -21.49 23.02 -64.70
N VAL A 212 -21.15 22.06 -63.84
CA VAL A 212 -22.01 21.62 -62.72
C VAL A 212 -21.83 22.61 -61.57
N ASN A 213 -22.91 23.13 -61.01
CA ASN A 213 -22.84 24.09 -59.91
C ASN A 213 -22.21 23.43 -58.67
N ASN A 214 -21.41 24.16 -57.90
CA ASN A 214 -20.84 23.69 -56.64
C ASN A 214 -21.90 23.06 -55.70
N VAL A 215 -23.12 23.63 -55.64
CA VAL A 215 -24.22 23.08 -54.82
C VAL A 215 -24.71 21.72 -55.35
N GLU A 216 -24.78 21.55 -56.67
CA GLU A 216 -25.13 20.29 -57.33
C GLU A 216 -24.02 19.24 -57.12
N LEU A 217 -22.76 19.65 -57.25
CA LEU A 217 -21.59 18.84 -56.99
C LEU A 217 -21.52 18.35 -55.53
N PHE A 218 -21.85 19.22 -54.55
CA PHE A 218 -22.00 18.82 -53.15
C PHE A 218 -23.12 17.79 -52.97
N ALA A 219 -24.27 17.98 -53.63
CA ALA A 219 -25.40 17.04 -53.55
C ALA A 219 -25.06 15.65 -54.12
N ILE A 220 -24.41 15.56 -55.28
CA ILE A 220 -24.02 14.28 -55.90
C ILE A 220 -22.95 13.58 -55.07
N ASN A 221 -21.94 14.31 -54.61
CA ASN A 221 -20.89 13.73 -53.76
C ASN A 221 -21.41 13.25 -52.41
N ALA A 222 -22.37 13.97 -51.81
CA ALA A 222 -23.08 13.52 -50.61
C ALA A 222 -23.89 12.23 -50.90
N PHE A 223 -24.72 12.24 -51.95
CA PHE A 223 -25.52 11.08 -52.37
C PHE A 223 -24.67 9.84 -52.62
N PHE A 224 -23.61 9.96 -53.44
CA PHE A 224 -22.70 8.87 -53.76
C PHE A 224 -22.07 8.27 -52.49
N LEU A 225 -21.46 9.11 -51.64
CA LEU A 225 -20.75 8.66 -50.45
C LEU A 225 -21.71 8.02 -49.42
N ILE A 226 -22.93 8.55 -49.28
CA ILE A 226 -23.96 8.04 -48.37
C ILE A 226 -24.54 6.72 -48.87
N GLU A 227 -24.84 6.59 -50.16
CA GLU A 227 -25.38 5.34 -50.71
C GLU A 227 -24.31 4.24 -50.81
N MET A 228 -23.06 4.56 -51.17
CA MET A 228 -21.94 3.61 -51.07
C MET A 228 -21.76 3.11 -49.62
N SER A 229 -21.86 4.01 -48.63
CA SER A 229 -21.86 3.63 -47.21
C SER A 229 -23.06 2.75 -46.85
N ARG A 230 -24.26 3.03 -47.39
CA ARG A 230 -25.45 2.18 -47.23
C ARG A 230 -25.28 0.80 -47.87
N VAL A 231 -24.51 0.66 -48.95
CA VAL A 231 -24.16 -0.65 -49.54
C VAL A 231 -23.23 -1.42 -48.59
N VAL A 232 -22.18 -0.79 -48.05
CA VAL A 232 -21.29 -1.43 -47.06
C VAL A 232 -22.06 -1.90 -45.81
N ILE A 233 -22.98 -1.09 -45.29
CA ILE A 233 -23.82 -1.48 -44.14
C ILE A 233 -24.74 -2.67 -44.50
N ARG A 234 -25.31 -2.67 -45.71
CA ARG A 234 -26.12 -3.79 -46.21
C ARG A 234 -25.31 -5.08 -46.37
N PHE A 235 -24.06 -4.99 -46.83
CA PHE A 235 -23.11 -6.10 -46.92
C PHE A 235 -22.78 -6.69 -45.55
N VAL A 236 -22.43 -5.85 -44.56
CA VAL A 236 -22.01 -6.33 -43.22
C VAL A 236 -23.16 -6.98 -42.44
N PHE A 237 -24.36 -6.38 -42.44
CA PHE A 237 -25.46 -6.82 -41.58
C PHE A 237 -26.49 -7.74 -42.26
N ALA A 238 -26.57 -7.74 -43.61
CA ALA A 238 -27.55 -8.50 -44.41
C ALA A 238 -28.99 -8.45 -43.83
N PRO A 239 -29.56 -7.25 -43.57
CA PRO A 239 -30.74 -7.09 -42.70
C PRO A 239 -32.02 -7.78 -43.23
N HIS A 240 -32.18 -7.89 -44.55
CA HIS A 240 -33.33 -8.54 -45.18
C HIS A 240 -32.97 -9.89 -45.83
N ARG A 241 -31.77 -10.44 -45.57
CA ARG A 241 -31.25 -11.67 -46.22
C ARG A 241 -30.57 -12.58 -45.20
N SER A 242 -31.36 -13.22 -44.33
CA SER A 242 -30.86 -14.06 -43.21
C SER A 242 -29.89 -15.16 -43.66
N ALA A 243 -30.17 -15.81 -44.79
CA ALA A 243 -29.35 -16.88 -45.38
C ALA A 243 -27.88 -16.49 -45.67
N PHE A 244 -27.57 -15.19 -45.78
CA PHE A 244 -26.26 -14.66 -46.21
C PHE A 244 -25.44 -14.02 -45.07
N ARG A 245 -25.93 -14.01 -43.83
CA ARG A 245 -25.35 -13.17 -42.78
C ARG A 245 -23.94 -13.59 -42.37
N LEU A 246 -23.00 -12.65 -42.40
CA LEU A 246 -21.58 -12.85 -42.06
C LEU A 246 -21.31 -12.92 -40.54
N LEU A 247 -22.17 -12.28 -39.75
CA LEU A 247 -22.03 -12.14 -38.29
C LEU A 247 -23.23 -12.80 -37.57
N PRO A 248 -23.03 -13.41 -36.40
CA PRO A 248 -24.06 -14.20 -35.71
C PRO A 248 -25.10 -13.33 -34.97
N PHE A 249 -25.72 -12.37 -35.66
CA PHE A 249 -26.87 -11.60 -35.17
C PHE A 249 -28.19 -12.30 -35.48
N SER A 250 -29.19 -12.10 -34.60
CA SER A 250 -30.58 -12.38 -34.94
C SER A 250 -31.11 -11.42 -36.01
N ASP A 251 -32.18 -11.79 -36.72
CA ASP A 251 -32.78 -10.95 -37.76
C ASP A 251 -33.24 -9.58 -37.22
N GLN A 252 -33.81 -9.57 -36.01
CA GLN A 252 -34.25 -8.34 -35.33
C GLN A 252 -33.07 -7.42 -35.00
N GLU A 253 -31.92 -7.97 -34.60
CA GLU A 253 -30.70 -7.19 -34.32
C GLU A 253 -30.05 -6.67 -35.59
N ALA A 254 -30.00 -7.47 -36.66
CA ALA A 254 -29.45 -7.06 -37.94
C ALA A 254 -30.22 -5.86 -38.52
N VAL A 255 -31.56 -5.93 -38.56
CA VAL A 255 -32.43 -4.82 -38.97
C VAL A 255 -32.32 -3.63 -38.03
N PHE A 256 -32.23 -3.86 -36.71
CA PHE A 256 -32.05 -2.79 -35.72
C PHE A 256 -30.74 -2.03 -35.99
N TRP A 257 -29.59 -2.72 -36.04
CA TRP A 257 -28.29 -2.06 -36.21
C TRP A 257 -28.16 -1.41 -37.58
N SER A 258 -28.56 -2.08 -38.67
CA SER A 258 -28.47 -1.50 -40.01
C SER A 258 -29.29 -0.22 -40.12
N ARG A 259 -30.52 -0.18 -39.60
CA ARG A 259 -31.38 1.01 -39.67
C ARG A 259 -30.78 2.21 -38.94
N HIS A 260 -30.26 2.00 -37.73
CA HIS A 260 -29.70 3.10 -36.95
C HIS A 260 -28.35 3.58 -37.49
N LEU A 261 -27.50 2.69 -38.02
CA LEU A 261 -26.26 3.10 -38.69
C LEU A 261 -26.52 3.87 -40.00
N ILE A 262 -27.51 3.44 -40.79
CA ILE A 262 -27.94 4.14 -42.01
C ILE A 262 -28.51 5.54 -41.70
N MET A 263 -29.21 5.69 -40.57
CA MET A 263 -29.65 7.02 -40.09
C MET A 263 -28.48 7.91 -39.67
N ILE A 264 -27.49 7.38 -38.92
CA ILE A 264 -26.27 8.11 -38.53
C ILE A 264 -25.51 8.61 -39.77
N VAL A 265 -25.27 7.71 -40.73
CA VAL A 265 -24.60 8.04 -42.00
C VAL A 265 -25.40 9.03 -42.83
N GLY A 266 -26.74 8.96 -42.82
CA GLY A 266 -27.59 9.95 -43.48
C GLY A 266 -27.51 11.33 -42.85
N ILE A 267 -27.59 11.43 -41.51
CA ILE A 267 -27.53 12.70 -40.76
C ILE A 267 -26.16 13.36 -40.92
N LEU A 268 -25.07 12.63 -40.66
CA LEU A 268 -23.71 13.16 -40.82
C LEU A 268 -23.40 13.45 -42.28
N GLY A 269 -23.76 12.54 -43.18
CA GLY A 269 -23.47 12.66 -44.61
C GLY A 269 -24.15 13.88 -45.24
N PHE A 270 -25.49 13.96 -45.21
CA PHE A 270 -26.19 15.09 -45.82
C PHE A 270 -25.99 16.38 -45.03
N GLY A 271 -25.85 16.31 -43.70
CA GLY A 271 -25.53 17.48 -42.88
C GLY A 271 -24.18 18.10 -43.23
N ILE A 272 -23.10 17.31 -43.26
CA ILE A 272 -21.73 17.85 -43.41
C ILE A 272 -21.28 17.95 -44.87
N ARG A 273 -21.75 17.07 -45.78
CA ARG A 273 -21.36 17.12 -47.22
C ARG A 273 -22.31 17.93 -48.10
N LEU A 274 -23.53 18.25 -47.64
CA LEU A 274 -24.48 19.06 -48.41
C LEU A 274 -24.94 20.31 -47.63
N ALA A 275 -25.55 20.18 -46.45
CA ALA A 275 -26.15 21.32 -45.75
C ALA A 275 -25.10 22.36 -45.29
N VAL A 276 -23.98 21.92 -44.71
CA VAL A 276 -22.91 22.83 -44.27
C VAL A 276 -22.29 23.62 -45.44
N PRO A 277 -21.85 22.99 -46.57
CA PRO A 277 -21.40 23.74 -47.74
C PRO A 277 -22.49 24.62 -48.38
N MET A 278 -23.74 24.16 -48.44
CA MET A 278 -24.86 24.95 -48.98
C MET A 278 -25.10 26.22 -48.15
N VAL A 279 -25.07 26.11 -46.81
CA VAL A 279 -25.17 27.26 -45.91
C VAL A 279 -23.95 28.19 -46.04
N GLY A 280 -22.75 27.64 -46.19
CA GLY A 280 -21.51 28.42 -46.36
C GLY A 280 -21.46 29.22 -47.67
N VAL A 281 -22.07 28.70 -48.75
CA VAL A 281 -22.14 29.38 -50.05
C VAL A 281 -23.28 30.41 -50.12
N ASN A 282 -24.38 30.20 -49.40
CA ASN A 282 -25.57 31.06 -49.50
C ASN A 282 -25.78 32.05 -48.34
N PHE A 283 -25.08 31.90 -47.21
CA PHE A 283 -25.17 32.79 -46.05
C PHE A 283 -23.78 33.25 -45.57
N SER A 284 -23.09 32.44 -44.76
CA SER A 284 -21.77 32.76 -44.18
C SER A 284 -21.03 31.48 -43.72
N ALA A 285 -19.71 31.58 -43.63
CA ALA A 285 -18.87 30.49 -43.13
C ALA A 285 -19.09 30.22 -41.62
N GLN A 286 -19.45 31.27 -40.87
CA GLN A 286 -19.80 31.24 -39.45
C GLN A 286 -21.04 30.39 -39.21
N LEU A 287 -22.16 30.70 -39.89
CA LEU A 287 -23.40 29.95 -39.80
C LEU A 287 -23.24 28.50 -40.28
N ALA A 288 -22.40 28.27 -41.30
CA ALA A 288 -22.03 26.92 -41.72
C ALA A 288 -21.28 26.14 -40.62
N GLY A 289 -20.44 26.82 -39.83
CA GLY A 289 -19.82 26.27 -38.62
C GLY A 289 -20.86 25.85 -37.57
N SER A 290 -21.86 26.69 -37.32
CA SER A 290 -22.92 26.41 -36.34
C SER A 290 -23.87 25.29 -36.78
N VAL A 291 -24.21 25.22 -38.07
CA VAL A 291 -24.93 24.08 -38.65
C VAL A 291 -24.11 22.79 -38.55
N ARG A 292 -22.78 22.84 -38.73
CA ARG A 292 -21.90 21.68 -38.56
C ARG A 292 -21.90 21.17 -37.11
N VAL A 293 -21.76 22.06 -36.13
CA VAL A 293 -21.79 21.70 -34.70
C VAL A 293 -23.14 21.11 -34.32
N THR A 294 -24.24 21.71 -34.78
CA THR A 294 -25.60 21.20 -34.54
C THR A 294 -25.82 19.81 -35.13
N VAL A 295 -25.36 19.54 -36.37
CA VAL A 295 -25.43 18.20 -36.99
C VAL A 295 -24.66 17.16 -36.18
N VAL A 296 -23.44 17.49 -35.74
CA VAL A 296 -22.61 16.59 -34.93
C VAL A 296 -23.26 16.32 -33.56
N LEU A 297 -23.78 17.36 -32.90
CA LEU A 297 -24.43 17.24 -31.59
C LEU A 297 -25.74 16.42 -31.66
N VAL A 298 -26.58 16.65 -32.66
CA VAL A 298 -27.80 15.84 -32.91
C VAL A 298 -27.43 14.38 -33.17
N CYS A 299 -26.38 14.12 -33.98
CA CYS A 299 -25.90 12.77 -34.21
C CYS A 299 -25.36 12.11 -32.92
N LEU A 300 -24.63 12.85 -32.08
CA LEU A 300 -24.13 12.34 -30.79
C LEU A 300 -25.29 11.98 -29.85
N VAL A 301 -26.26 12.87 -29.65
CA VAL A 301 -27.43 12.62 -28.79
C VAL A 301 -28.19 11.38 -29.27
N TYR A 302 -28.34 11.20 -30.58
CA TYR A 302 -28.93 10.00 -31.18
C TYR A 302 -28.12 8.73 -30.88
N LEU A 303 -26.80 8.77 -31.07
CA LEU A 303 -25.89 7.64 -30.87
C LEU A 303 -25.79 7.23 -29.38
N VAL A 304 -25.65 8.20 -28.46
CA VAL A 304 -25.73 8.01 -27.00
C VAL A 304 -27.07 7.38 -26.61
N THR A 305 -28.18 7.86 -27.18
CA THR A 305 -29.51 7.28 -26.93
C THR A 305 -29.61 5.83 -27.41
N ILE A 306 -29.01 5.49 -28.56
CA ILE A 306 -28.94 4.10 -29.06
C ILE A 306 -28.12 3.20 -28.12
N ILE A 307 -26.97 3.66 -27.63
CA ILE A 307 -26.12 2.90 -26.67
C ILE A 307 -26.91 2.65 -25.38
N LEU A 308 -27.48 3.68 -24.78
CA LEU A 308 -28.25 3.55 -23.54
C LEU A 308 -29.51 2.68 -23.71
N ARG A 309 -30.18 2.73 -24.87
CA ARG A 309 -31.34 1.87 -25.21
C ARG A 309 -30.97 0.46 -25.68
N SER A 310 -29.69 0.18 -25.97
CA SER A 310 -29.19 -1.16 -26.30
C SER A 310 -28.42 -1.82 -25.14
N ARG A 311 -28.04 -1.06 -24.09
CA ARG A 311 -27.24 -1.51 -22.92
C ARG A 311 -27.59 -2.91 -22.43
N MET A 312 -28.89 -3.21 -22.25
CA MET A 312 -29.36 -4.50 -21.75
C MET A 312 -29.34 -5.61 -22.80
N ARG A 313 -29.65 -5.31 -24.08
CA ARG A 313 -29.66 -6.31 -25.16
C ARG A 313 -28.25 -6.84 -25.42
N VAL A 314 -27.30 -5.92 -25.61
CA VAL A 314 -25.88 -6.25 -25.83
C VAL A 314 -25.27 -6.95 -24.61
N ARG A 315 -25.63 -6.55 -23.38
CA ARG A 315 -25.20 -7.23 -22.14
C ARG A 315 -25.63 -8.70 -22.10
N HIS A 316 -26.85 -9.03 -22.53
CA HIS A 316 -27.32 -10.42 -22.58
C HIS A 316 -26.66 -11.19 -23.72
N ALA A 317 -26.49 -10.60 -24.91
CA ALA A 317 -25.79 -11.23 -26.03
C ALA A 317 -24.33 -11.59 -25.68
N ILE A 318 -23.56 -10.65 -25.12
CA ILE A 318 -22.19 -10.90 -24.67
C ILE A 318 -22.14 -11.97 -23.57
N ARG A 319 -23.11 -11.97 -22.64
CA ARG A 319 -23.18 -12.99 -21.57
C ARG A 319 -23.49 -14.38 -22.12
N GLY A 320 -24.45 -14.51 -23.04
CA GLY A 320 -24.77 -15.79 -23.70
C GLY A 320 -23.59 -16.33 -24.49
N TYR A 321 -22.86 -15.46 -25.21
CA TYR A 321 -21.60 -15.83 -25.84
C TYR A 321 -20.56 -16.32 -24.82
N ALA A 322 -20.35 -15.57 -23.72
CA ALA A 322 -19.43 -15.96 -22.64
C ALA A 322 -19.77 -17.32 -22.01
N GLU A 323 -21.05 -17.66 -21.90
CA GLU A 323 -21.52 -18.93 -21.31
C GLU A 323 -21.46 -20.10 -22.31
N SER A 324 -21.46 -19.82 -23.63
CA SER A 324 -21.15 -20.81 -24.68
C SER A 324 -19.64 -21.06 -24.89
N PHE A 325 -18.79 -20.12 -24.49
CA PHE A 325 -17.36 -20.13 -24.80
C PHE A 325 -16.56 -21.07 -23.87
N ARG A 326 -16.16 -22.25 -24.38
CA ARG A 326 -15.31 -23.26 -23.70
C ARG A 326 -13.85 -22.82 -23.54
N GLY A 327 -13.63 -21.64 -22.94
CA GLY A 327 -12.32 -21.07 -22.61
C GLY A 327 -11.91 -21.29 -21.15
N SER A 328 -10.89 -20.54 -20.72
CA SER A 328 -10.54 -20.45 -19.28
C SER A 328 -11.62 -19.68 -18.51
N ASN A 329 -11.82 -20.02 -17.24
CA ASN A 329 -12.72 -19.30 -16.32
C ASN A 329 -12.49 -17.78 -16.34
N PHE A 330 -11.23 -17.34 -16.40
CA PHE A 330 -10.89 -15.93 -16.51
C PHE A 330 -11.41 -15.29 -17.81
N SER A 331 -11.37 -15.99 -18.95
CA SER A 331 -11.91 -15.48 -20.22
C SER A 331 -13.43 -15.34 -20.17
N VAL A 332 -14.14 -16.32 -19.58
CA VAL A 332 -15.59 -16.24 -19.35
C VAL A 332 -15.93 -15.07 -18.42
N GLN A 333 -15.15 -14.87 -17.37
CA GLN A 333 -15.32 -13.78 -16.41
C GLN A 333 -15.01 -12.40 -17.04
N LEU A 334 -14.00 -12.31 -17.89
CA LEU A 334 -13.66 -11.11 -18.67
C LEU A 334 -14.79 -10.75 -19.65
N PHE A 335 -15.34 -11.70 -20.41
CA PHE A 335 -16.50 -11.42 -21.26
C PHE A 335 -17.73 -11.00 -20.44
N LYS A 336 -17.97 -11.59 -19.26
CA LYS A 336 -19.06 -11.16 -18.36
C LYS A 336 -18.85 -9.74 -17.81
N ALA A 337 -17.62 -9.37 -17.45
CA ALA A 337 -17.26 -8.02 -17.03
C ALA A 337 -17.38 -7.00 -18.17
N LEU A 338 -16.89 -7.34 -19.37
CA LEU A 338 -17.04 -6.53 -20.58
C LEU A 338 -18.52 -6.36 -20.94
N GLY A 339 -19.33 -7.42 -20.84
CA GLY A 339 -20.79 -7.35 -21.00
C GLY A 339 -21.51 -6.44 -19.99
N PHE A 340 -20.92 -6.21 -18.81
CA PHE A 340 -21.39 -5.18 -17.87
C PHE A 340 -20.92 -3.77 -18.29
N GLY A 341 -19.62 -3.61 -18.52
CA GLY A 341 -18.98 -2.31 -18.78
C GLY A 341 -19.07 -1.75 -20.20
N TRP A 342 -19.50 -2.53 -21.20
CA TRP A 342 -19.37 -2.18 -22.63
C TRP A 342 -19.92 -0.79 -22.98
N HIS A 343 -21.01 -0.39 -22.32
CA HIS A 343 -21.69 0.87 -22.58
C HIS A 343 -20.86 2.09 -22.14
N TRP A 344 -20.02 1.97 -21.10
CA TRP A 344 -19.06 3.01 -20.73
C TRP A 344 -17.94 3.15 -21.75
N LEU A 345 -17.38 2.03 -22.23
CA LEU A 345 -16.37 2.03 -23.29
C LEU A 345 -16.93 2.63 -24.60
N ALA A 346 -18.16 2.30 -24.95
CA ALA A 346 -18.84 2.84 -26.12
C ALA A 346 -19.15 4.35 -25.98
N LEU A 347 -19.57 4.81 -24.79
CA LEU A 347 -19.78 6.24 -24.53
C LEU A 347 -18.46 7.03 -24.54
N LEU A 348 -17.39 6.48 -23.97
CA LEU A 348 -16.04 7.07 -24.00
C LEU A 348 -15.52 7.20 -25.43
N TYR A 349 -15.67 6.16 -26.25
CA TYR A 349 -15.31 6.17 -27.67
C TYR A 349 -16.12 7.20 -28.47
N VAL A 350 -17.41 7.35 -28.19
CA VAL A 350 -18.27 8.35 -28.84
C VAL A 350 -17.95 9.78 -28.40
N PHE A 351 -17.56 9.98 -27.14
CA PHE A 351 -17.04 11.25 -26.63
C PHE A 351 -15.70 11.60 -27.29
N ALA A 352 -14.78 10.64 -27.42
CA ALA A 352 -13.50 10.85 -28.10
C ALA A 352 -13.68 11.16 -29.61
N ILE A 353 -14.62 10.49 -30.28
CA ILE A 353 -15.05 10.82 -31.65
C ILE A 353 -15.57 12.27 -31.75
N MET A 354 -16.35 12.73 -30.78
CA MET A 354 -16.85 14.11 -30.76
C MET A 354 -15.74 15.12 -30.59
N VAL A 355 -14.83 14.93 -29.62
CA VAL A 355 -13.68 15.83 -29.39
C VAL A 355 -12.78 15.88 -30.62
N ALA A 356 -12.55 14.75 -31.30
CA ALA A 356 -11.84 14.69 -32.57
C ALA A 356 -12.58 15.47 -33.68
N TRP A 357 -13.89 15.27 -33.85
CA TRP A 357 -14.71 16.02 -34.81
C TRP A 357 -14.68 17.53 -34.59
N LEU A 358 -14.63 17.96 -33.33
CA LEU A 358 -14.63 19.36 -32.94
C LEU A 358 -13.27 20.02 -33.16
N ARG A 359 -12.16 19.30 -32.90
CA ARG A 359 -10.78 19.79 -33.09
C ARG A 359 -10.31 19.78 -34.55
N THR A 360 -10.73 18.84 -35.39
CA THR A 360 -10.24 18.71 -36.79
C THR A 360 -11.35 18.61 -37.86
N PRO A 361 -12.32 19.55 -37.91
CA PRO A 361 -13.60 19.37 -38.62
C PRO A 361 -13.54 19.16 -40.14
N LEU A 362 -12.41 19.43 -40.81
CA LEU A 362 -12.20 19.14 -42.23
C LEU A 362 -11.66 17.73 -42.49
N ASP A 363 -10.80 17.23 -41.60
CA ASP A 363 -10.11 15.93 -41.72
C ASP A 363 -10.62 14.86 -40.72
N ALA A 364 -11.61 15.20 -39.89
CA ALA A 364 -12.14 14.35 -38.83
C ALA A 364 -12.46 12.92 -39.29
N ILE A 365 -13.00 12.74 -40.50
CA ILE A 365 -13.29 11.43 -41.09
C ILE A 365 -12.01 10.62 -41.30
N ASN A 366 -10.96 11.23 -41.87
CA ASN A 366 -9.67 10.59 -42.14
C ASN A 366 -8.92 10.29 -40.84
N TYR A 367 -8.91 11.26 -39.92
CA TYR A 367 -8.30 11.12 -38.60
C TYR A 367 -8.98 9.99 -37.81
N ILE A 368 -10.30 10.02 -37.64
CA ILE A 368 -11.05 8.99 -36.90
C ILE A 368 -10.89 7.62 -37.56
N ALA A 369 -10.92 7.53 -38.90
CA ALA A 369 -10.68 6.25 -39.59
C ALA A 369 -9.28 5.67 -39.28
N ARG A 370 -8.22 6.50 -39.36
CA ARG A 370 -6.84 6.10 -39.04
C ARG A 370 -6.68 5.73 -37.56
N THR A 371 -7.18 6.56 -36.66
CA THR A 371 -7.12 6.36 -35.20
C THR A 371 -7.90 5.11 -34.77
N SER A 372 -9.10 4.90 -35.29
CA SER A 372 -9.87 3.67 -35.06
C SER A 372 -9.15 2.43 -35.62
N ALA A 373 -8.56 2.51 -36.82
CA ALA A 373 -7.77 1.41 -37.39
C ALA A 373 -6.53 1.07 -36.54
N MET A 374 -5.80 2.08 -36.04
CA MET A 374 -4.67 1.88 -35.13
C MET A 374 -5.11 1.27 -33.80
N SER A 375 -6.23 1.72 -33.22
CA SER A 375 -6.76 1.13 -31.98
C SER A 375 -7.19 -0.33 -32.17
N LEU A 376 -7.80 -0.68 -33.32
CA LEU A 376 -8.11 -2.06 -33.68
C LEU A 376 -6.85 -2.91 -33.87
N LEU A 377 -5.78 -2.36 -34.45
CA LEU A 377 -4.49 -3.03 -34.62
C LEU A 377 -3.81 -3.30 -33.26
N VAL A 378 -3.79 -2.33 -32.34
CA VAL A 378 -3.29 -2.51 -30.96
C VAL A 378 -4.09 -3.59 -30.22
N ILE A 379 -5.41 -3.57 -30.32
CA ILE A 379 -6.29 -4.58 -29.71
C ILE A 379 -6.03 -5.97 -30.34
N PHE A 380 -5.85 -6.05 -31.66
CA PHE A 380 -5.62 -7.31 -32.36
C PHE A 380 -4.26 -7.95 -32.01
N ILE A 381 -3.19 -7.16 -31.97
CA ILE A 381 -1.86 -7.60 -31.50
C ILE A 381 -1.96 -8.07 -30.05
N GLY A 382 -2.62 -7.30 -29.19
CA GLY A 382 -2.87 -7.65 -27.79
C GLY A 382 -3.60 -8.99 -27.63
N LEU A 383 -4.69 -9.20 -28.35
CA LEU A 383 -5.44 -10.47 -28.36
C LEU A 383 -4.59 -11.64 -28.88
N GLY A 384 -3.74 -11.40 -29.90
CA GLY A 384 -2.78 -12.39 -30.39
C GLY A 384 -1.78 -12.82 -29.32
N ILE A 385 -1.16 -11.86 -28.62
CA ILE A 385 -0.24 -12.13 -27.50
C ILE A 385 -0.96 -12.87 -26.36
N MET A 386 -2.20 -12.48 -26.02
CA MET A 386 -3.02 -13.18 -25.04
C MET A 386 -3.38 -14.62 -25.46
N MET A 387 -3.58 -14.88 -26.75
CA MET A 387 -3.78 -16.23 -27.27
C MET A 387 -2.50 -17.07 -27.17
N LEU A 388 -1.34 -16.52 -27.52
CA LEU A 388 -0.04 -17.17 -27.36
C LEU A 388 0.23 -17.53 -25.89
N LEU A 389 0.02 -16.58 -24.96
CA LEU A 389 0.13 -16.85 -23.52
C LEU A 389 -0.84 -17.95 -23.05
N THR A 390 -2.07 -17.97 -23.57
CA THR A 390 -3.03 -19.05 -23.27
C THR A 390 -2.52 -20.41 -23.79
N ARG A 391 -1.86 -20.44 -24.94
CA ARG A 391 -1.29 -21.66 -25.54
C ARG A 391 -0.11 -22.19 -24.73
N VAL A 392 0.75 -21.31 -24.21
CA VAL A 392 1.87 -21.68 -23.31
C VAL A 392 1.34 -22.24 -21.98
N ILE A 393 0.47 -21.51 -21.28
CA ILE A 393 -0.13 -21.96 -20.00
C ILE A 393 -0.80 -23.34 -20.14
N ARG A 394 -1.46 -23.61 -21.28
CA ARG A 394 -2.25 -24.83 -21.50
C ARG A 394 -1.44 -26.02 -22.05
N LYS A 395 -0.23 -25.80 -22.57
CA LYS A 395 0.68 -26.89 -22.96
C LYS A 395 1.75 -27.20 -21.90
N GLY A 396 2.09 -26.23 -21.05
CA GLY A 396 3.35 -26.26 -20.31
C GLY A 396 4.54 -26.00 -21.24
N VAL A 397 5.74 -26.04 -20.67
CA VAL A 397 7.00 -26.09 -21.42
C VAL A 397 7.66 -27.41 -21.08
N ASN A 398 7.45 -28.42 -21.91
CA ASN A 398 8.37 -29.56 -22.00
C ASN A 398 9.73 -28.98 -22.42
N LEU A 399 10.75 -29.15 -21.58
CA LEU A 399 12.12 -28.97 -22.06
C LEU A 399 12.48 -30.16 -22.96
N TYR A 400 13.42 -29.96 -23.87
CA TYR A 400 13.90 -31.01 -24.76
C TYR A 400 14.56 -32.13 -23.94
N ASP A 401 14.28 -33.39 -24.28
CA ASP A 401 14.50 -34.59 -23.44
C ASP A 401 15.93 -34.71 -22.86
N ALA A 402 16.92 -34.13 -23.54
CA ALA A 402 18.33 -34.10 -23.11
C ALA A 402 18.60 -33.37 -21.77
N LEU A 403 17.66 -32.58 -21.22
CA LEU A 403 17.84 -31.89 -19.93
C LEU A 403 17.26 -32.64 -18.72
N ASP A 404 16.34 -33.58 -18.92
CA ASP A 404 15.64 -34.28 -17.83
C ASP A 404 16.60 -35.14 -16.98
N HIS A 405 17.60 -35.76 -17.63
CA HIS A 405 18.67 -36.50 -16.96
C HIS A 405 19.59 -35.65 -16.05
N VAL A 406 19.54 -34.32 -16.13
CA VAL A 406 20.42 -33.42 -15.36
C VAL A 406 19.69 -32.76 -14.19
N LEU A 407 18.42 -32.38 -14.35
CA LEU A 407 17.64 -31.65 -13.34
C LEU A 407 16.15 -32.09 -13.28
N PRO A 408 15.84 -33.34 -12.91
CA PRO A 408 14.47 -33.89 -12.98
C PRO A 408 13.45 -33.21 -12.06
N THR A 409 13.88 -32.36 -11.10
CA THR A 409 12.98 -31.55 -10.26
C THR A 409 12.76 -30.13 -10.80
N PHE A 410 13.51 -29.70 -11.83
CA PHE A 410 13.41 -28.35 -12.39
C PHE A 410 12.14 -28.18 -13.23
N GLU A 411 11.75 -29.16 -14.06
CA GLU A 411 10.53 -29.06 -14.87
C GLU A 411 9.28 -28.90 -13.98
N SER A 412 9.13 -29.74 -12.94
CA SER A 412 7.99 -29.65 -12.00
C SER A 412 7.91 -28.27 -11.31
N ARG A 413 9.06 -27.71 -10.90
CA ARG A 413 9.12 -26.37 -10.29
C ARG A 413 8.84 -25.26 -11.31
N LEU A 414 9.40 -25.35 -12.51
CA LEU A 414 9.16 -24.38 -13.57
C LEU A 414 7.69 -24.38 -13.99
N ASN A 415 7.10 -25.56 -14.19
CA ASN A 415 5.71 -25.71 -14.65
C ASN A 415 4.67 -25.38 -13.55
N SER A 416 5.08 -25.28 -12.28
CA SER A 416 4.24 -24.70 -11.21
C SER A 416 4.34 -23.17 -11.14
N PHE A 417 5.46 -22.57 -11.56
CA PHE A 417 5.68 -21.12 -11.56
C PHE A 417 5.20 -20.44 -12.87
N LEU A 418 5.35 -21.13 -14.00
CA LEU A 418 5.00 -20.67 -15.35
C LEU A 418 3.52 -20.21 -15.49
N PRO A 419 2.50 -20.89 -14.91
CA PRO A 419 1.10 -20.44 -14.99
C PRO A 419 0.92 -19.07 -14.32
N THR A 420 1.58 -18.85 -13.19
CA THR A 420 1.54 -17.61 -12.42
C THR A 420 2.25 -16.47 -13.17
N VAL A 421 3.45 -16.72 -13.71
CA VAL A 421 4.20 -15.74 -14.51
C VAL A 421 3.43 -15.36 -15.77
N CYS A 422 2.90 -16.33 -16.52
CA CYS A 422 2.11 -16.05 -17.72
C CYS A 422 0.74 -15.41 -17.40
N MET A 423 0.17 -15.64 -16.22
CA MET A 423 -1.01 -14.91 -15.75
C MET A 423 -0.70 -13.44 -15.48
N VAL A 424 0.38 -13.14 -14.75
CA VAL A 424 0.84 -11.76 -14.50
C VAL A 424 1.17 -11.05 -15.83
N LEU A 425 1.93 -11.70 -16.71
CA LEU A 425 2.26 -11.13 -18.02
C LEU A 425 1.01 -10.87 -18.88
N ARG A 426 -0.04 -11.69 -18.77
CA ARG A 426 -1.32 -11.45 -19.44
C ARG A 426 -2.05 -10.21 -18.91
N VAL A 427 -2.00 -9.95 -17.61
CA VAL A 427 -2.55 -8.73 -17.01
C VAL A 427 -1.77 -7.49 -17.47
N ILE A 428 -0.43 -7.57 -17.50
CA ILE A 428 0.44 -6.52 -18.03
C ILE A 428 0.10 -6.22 -19.50
N VAL A 429 0.03 -7.24 -20.36
CA VAL A 429 -0.37 -7.08 -21.78
C VAL A 429 -1.77 -6.46 -21.89
N GLY A 430 -2.71 -6.81 -21.00
CA GLY A 430 -4.03 -6.17 -20.95
C GLY A 430 -3.98 -4.68 -20.64
N LEU A 431 -3.16 -4.27 -19.67
CA LEU A 431 -2.92 -2.87 -19.34
C LEU A 431 -2.22 -2.13 -20.49
N CYS A 432 -1.19 -2.71 -21.11
CA CYS A 432 -0.50 -2.13 -22.27
C CYS A 432 -1.45 -1.92 -23.47
N VAL A 433 -2.42 -2.81 -23.69
CA VAL A 433 -3.45 -2.63 -24.73
C VAL A 433 -4.39 -1.47 -24.40
N ILE A 434 -4.83 -1.33 -23.15
CA ILE A 434 -5.69 -0.21 -22.72
C ILE A 434 -4.93 1.11 -22.88
N VAL A 435 -3.69 1.19 -22.39
CA VAL A 435 -2.84 2.38 -22.48
C VAL A 435 -2.50 2.73 -23.93
N GLY A 436 -2.14 1.74 -24.76
CA GLY A 436 -1.88 1.96 -26.19
C GLY A 436 -3.12 2.42 -26.97
N VAL A 437 -4.33 2.01 -26.57
CA VAL A 437 -5.57 2.54 -27.14
C VAL A 437 -5.81 3.99 -26.69
N LEU A 438 -5.56 4.33 -25.42
CA LEU A 438 -5.68 5.71 -24.92
C LEU A 438 -4.69 6.65 -25.64
N GLU A 439 -3.43 6.25 -25.77
CA GLU A 439 -2.39 7.03 -26.48
C GLU A 439 -2.72 7.22 -27.97
N VAL A 440 -3.25 6.20 -28.65
CA VAL A 440 -3.73 6.32 -30.04
C VAL A 440 -4.83 7.38 -30.17
N TRP A 441 -5.68 7.55 -29.15
CA TRP A 441 -6.71 8.61 -29.08
C TRP A 441 -6.19 9.95 -28.51
N GLY A 442 -4.88 10.08 -28.25
CA GLY A 442 -4.26 11.29 -27.70
C GLY A 442 -4.51 11.52 -26.21
N VAL A 443 -5.00 10.51 -25.48
CA VAL A 443 -5.28 10.59 -24.05
C VAL A 443 -4.02 10.19 -23.28
N GLY A 444 -3.08 11.13 -23.18
CA GLY A 444 -1.75 10.94 -22.62
C GLY A 444 -0.75 10.34 -23.60
N SER A 445 0.54 10.55 -23.34
CA SER A 445 1.65 10.16 -24.21
C SER A 445 2.58 9.15 -23.52
N PHE A 446 2.03 7.99 -23.13
CA PHE A 446 2.70 7.02 -22.26
C PHE A 446 4.04 6.52 -22.83
N TRP A 447 4.15 6.25 -24.13
CA TRP A 447 5.44 5.90 -24.73
C TRP A 447 6.42 7.08 -24.76
N GLN A 448 5.98 8.32 -24.91
CA GLN A 448 6.89 9.47 -24.78
C GLN A 448 7.36 9.64 -23.33
N TRP A 449 6.49 9.36 -22.36
CA TRP A 449 6.82 9.38 -20.93
C TRP A 449 7.78 8.25 -20.53
N ILE A 450 7.57 7.00 -20.96
CA ILE A 450 8.45 5.86 -20.57
C ILE A 450 9.89 6.05 -21.08
N TRP A 451 10.07 6.76 -22.20
CA TRP A 451 11.37 7.12 -22.78
C TRP A 451 11.86 8.52 -22.34
N SER A 452 11.13 9.23 -21.47
CA SER A 452 11.57 10.51 -20.90
C SER A 452 12.50 10.30 -19.69
N GLY A 453 13.19 11.35 -19.24
CA GLY A 453 13.98 11.31 -18.02
C GLY A 453 13.16 10.93 -16.77
N ASP A 454 11.88 11.30 -16.72
CA ASP A 454 10.99 10.96 -15.61
C ASP A 454 10.57 9.49 -15.65
N GLY A 455 10.24 8.96 -16.84
CA GLY A 455 9.95 7.52 -17.00
C GLY A 455 11.16 6.65 -16.70
N ILE A 456 12.35 7.07 -17.15
CA ILE A 456 13.63 6.38 -16.89
C ILE A 456 13.98 6.43 -15.40
N THR A 457 13.84 7.57 -14.71
CA THR A 457 14.11 7.65 -13.26
C THR A 457 13.09 6.89 -12.41
N PHE A 458 11.82 6.85 -12.83
CA PHE A 458 10.78 6.01 -12.22
C PHE A 458 11.07 4.51 -12.43
N ALA A 459 11.42 4.10 -13.66
CA ALA A 459 11.83 2.73 -13.97
C ALA A 459 13.09 2.30 -13.19
N ASN A 460 14.07 3.20 -13.04
CA ASN A 460 15.25 2.97 -12.21
C ASN A 460 14.90 2.86 -10.72
N SER A 461 13.98 3.67 -10.18
CA SER A 461 13.51 3.54 -8.80
C SER A 461 12.81 2.20 -8.54
N ILE A 462 12.00 1.72 -9.50
CA ILE A 462 11.42 0.37 -9.46
C ILE A 462 12.51 -0.70 -9.54
N MET A 463 13.48 -0.55 -10.44
CA MET A 463 14.59 -1.49 -10.59
C MET A 463 15.42 -1.59 -9.30
N SER A 464 15.80 -0.46 -8.70
CA SER A 464 16.49 -0.41 -7.41
C SER A 464 15.68 -1.07 -6.30
N ALA A 465 14.37 -0.76 -6.18
CA ALA A 465 13.51 -1.37 -5.18
C ALA A 465 13.41 -2.90 -5.36
N VAL A 466 13.30 -3.39 -6.60
CA VAL A 466 13.32 -4.83 -6.92
C VAL A 466 14.68 -5.45 -6.59
N ILE A 467 15.80 -4.79 -6.90
CA ILE A 467 17.15 -5.25 -6.55
C ILE A 467 17.34 -5.32 -5.03
N VAL A 468 16.88 -4.31 -4.28
CA VAL A 468 16.90 -4.30 -2.80
C VAL A 468 16.07 -5.45 -2.23
N ILE A 469 14.89 -5.73 -2.78
CA ILE A 469 14.06 -6.88 -2.37
C ILE A 469 14.74 -8.21 -2.71
N LEU A 470 15.36 -8.34 -3.89
CA LEU A 470 16.08 -9.55 -4.30
C LEU A 470 17.33 -9.81 -3.44
N ILE A 471 18.11 -8.77 -3.13
CA ILE A 471 19.25 -8.85 -2.22
C ILE A 471 18.77 -9.19 -0.80
N GLY A 472 17.69 -8.57 -0.32
CA GLY A 472 17.09 -8.87 0.98
C GLY A 472 16.58 -10.30 1.10
N PHE A 473 15.92 -10.81 0.05
CA PHE A 473 15.47 -12.19 -0.04
C PHE A 473 16.64 -13.17 -0.11
N ALA A 474 17.69 -12.87 -0.90
CA ALA A 474 18.89 -13.70 -0.99
C ALA A 474 19.66 -13.74 0.34
N LEU A 475 19.78 -12.60 1.04
CA LEU A 475 20.42 -12.51 2.35
C LEU A 475 19.60 -13.24 3.42
N TRP A 476 18.27 -13.08 3.42
CA TRP A 476 17.36 -13.84 4.30
C TRP A 476 17.45 -15.34 4.05
N LEU A 477 17.42 -15.78 2.79
CA LEU A 477 17.55 -17.19 2.41
C LEU A 477 18.93 -17.75 2.83
N THR A 478 20.00 -16.99 2.66
CA THR A 478 21.36 -17.37 3.07
C THR A 478 21.45 -17.51 4.58
N ILE A 479 20.93 -16.54 5.34
CA ILE A 479 20.90 -16.56 6.81
C ILE A 479 20.06 -17.73 7.31
N MET A 480 18.84 -17.93 6.80
CA MET A 480 17.96 -19.03 7.22
C MET A 480 18.52 -20.40 6.85
N SER A 481 19.13 -20.56 5.67
CA SER A 481 19.77 -21.81 5.25
C SER A 481 20.99 -22.13 6.13
N TRP A 482 21.82 -21.14 6.46
CA TRP A 482 22.94 -21.31 7.40
C TRP A 482 22.46 -21.66 8.82
N ILE A 483 21.39 -21.01 9.27
CA ILE A 483 20.67 -21.26 10.52
C ILE A 483 20.18 -22.73 10.58
N ASP A 484 19.48 -23.21 9.55
CA ASP A 484 18.96 -24.58 9.51
C ASP A 484 20.08 -25.64 9.38
N LEU A 485 21.13 -25.38 8.59
CA LEU A 485 22.32 -26.24 8.52
C LEU A 485 22.97 -26.43 9.90
N ARG A 486 23.07 -25.35 10.70
CA ARG A 486 23.57 -25.43 12.09
C ARG A 486 22.62 -26.13 13.07
N ILE A 487 21.35 -26.35 12.72
CA ILE A 487 20.49 -27.32 13.44
C ILE A 487 20.90 -28.74 13.05
N LEU A 488 20.94 -29.04 11.75
CA LEU A 488 21.13 -30.40 11.22
C LEU A 488 22.47 -31.01 11.63
N GLU A 489 23.56 -30.22 11.65
CA GLU A 489 24.86 -30.66 12.20
C GLU A 489 24.80 -31.14 13.67
N ARG A 490 23.79 -30.69 14.44
CA ARG A 490 23.58 -31.12 15.83
C ARG A 490 22.62 -32.30 15.98
N GLU A 491 21.84 -32.69 14.96
CA GLU A 491 20.85 -33.76 15.07
C GLU A 491 21.47 -35.16 15.24
N GLY A 492 22.79 -35.31 15.06
CA GLY A 492 23.56 -36.49 15.47
C GLY A 492 23.71 -36.67 17.00
N LYS A 493 23.24 -35.72 17.82
CA LYS A 493 23.05 -35.86 19.27
C LYS A 493 21.62 -35.47 19.61
N VAL A 494 21.02 -36.07 20.64
CA VAL A 494 19.59 -35.86 20.95
C VAL A 494 19.32 -34.43 21.42
N VAL A 495 18.95 -33.54 20.48
CA VAL A 495 18.66 -32.14 20.76
C VAL A 495 17.32 -32.01 21.50
N SER A 496 17.33 -31.40 22.68
CA SER A 496 16.12 -31.15 23.45
C SER A 496 15.09 -30.34 22.67
N SER A 497 13.82 -30.73 22.75
CA SER A 497 12.68 -29.98 22.15
C SER A 497 12.67 -28.50 22.55
N ARG A 498 13.14 -28.17 23.77
CA ARG A 498 13.28 -26.78 24.24
C ARG A 498 14.23 -25.97 23.35
N THR A 499 15.36 -26.56 22.96
CA THR A 499 16.34 -25.92 22.06
C THR A 499 15.75 -25.71 20.66
N LYS A 500 15.03 -26.70 20.11
CA LYS A 500 14.40 -26.59 18.78
C LYS A 500 13.28 -25.51 18.77
N THR A 501 12.57 -25.32 19.87
CA THR A 501 11.59 -24.22 20.03
C THR A 501 12.26 -22.85 20.18
N LEU A 502 13.27 -22.70 21.06
CA LEU A 502 14.01 -21.46 21.23
C LEU A 502 14.66 -20.99 19.93
N PHE A 503 15.27 -21.91 19.19
CA PHE A 503 15.93 -21.62 17.92
C PHE A 503 14.93 -21.12 16.86
N LYS A 504 13.75 -21.74 16.75
CA LYS A 504 12.67 -21.26 15.88
C LYS A 504 12.19 -19.85 16.24
N LEU A 505 12.13 -19.51 17.53
CA LEU A 505 11.76 -18.15 17.97
C LEU A 505 12.80 -17.11 17.52
N PHE A 506 14.10 -17.41 17.66
CA PHE A 506 15.17 -16.54 17.14
C PHE A 506 15.12 -16.41 15.61
N SER A 507 14.98 -17.51 14.86
CA SER A 507 14.88 -17.47 13.39
C SER A 507 13.67 -16.66 12.91
N ASN A 508 12.54 -16.74 13.62
CA ASN A 508 11.35 -15.95 13.32
C ASN A 508 11.56 -14.45 13.64
N ALA A 509 12.19 -14.12 14.77
CA ALA A 509 12.51 -12.74 15.12
C ALA A 509 13.49 -12.08 14.12
N ILE A 510 14.53 -12.81 13.70
CA ILE A 510 15.47 -12.38 12.65
C ILE A 510 14.73 -12.21 11.32
N SER A 511 13.82 -13.12 10.97
CA SER A 511 12.99 -13.01 9.76
C SER A 511 12.12 -11.75 9.76
N ILE A 512 11.45 -11.45 10.88
CA ILE A 512 10.62 -10.24 11.02
C ILE A 512 11.48 -8.98 10.89
N LEU A 513 12.63 -8.92 11.57
CA LEU A 513 13.57 -7.80 11.49
C LEU A 513 14.07 -7.57 10.05
N MET A 514 14.47 -8.64 9.35
CA MET A 514 14.90 -8.61 7.96
C MET A 514 13.79 -8.12 7.02
N ILE A 515 12.58 -8.66 7.16
CA ILE A 515 11.42 -8.26 6.33
C ILE A 515 11.12 -6.77 6.54
N VAL A 516 11.06 -6.28 7.78
CA VAL A 516 10.83 -4.85 8.07
C VAL A 516 11.95 -3.98 7.48
N MET A 517 13.22 -4.34 7.70
CA MET A 517 14.37 -3.56 7.21
C MET A 517 14.39 -3.46 5.68
N PHE A 518 14.29 -4.58 4.97
CA PHE A 518 14.31 -4.57 3.49
C PHE A 518 13.04 -3.98 2.88
N THR A 519 11.88 -4.06 3.55
CA THR A 519 10.67 -3.34 3.14
C THR A 519 10.89 -1.82 3.23
N LEU A 520 11.45 -1.32 4.33
CA LEU A 520 11.75 0.12 4.48
C LEU A 520 12.77 0.60 3.43
N LEU A 521 13.84 -0.16 3.19
CA LEU A 521 14.81 0.18 2.15
C LEU A 521 14.18 0.22 0.75
N ALA A 522 13.31 -0.74 0.40
CA ALA A 522 12.61 -0.74 -0.87
C ALA A 522 11.62 0.44 -1.02
N LEU A 523 10.94 0.83 0.07
CA LEU A 523 10.11 2.05 0.10
C LEU A 523 10.95 3.32 -0.14
N SER A 524 12.18 3.38 0.39
CA SER A 524 13.11 4.49 0.19
C SER A 524 13.54 4.64 -1.27
N GLU A 525 13.83 3.53 -1.96
CA GLU A 525 14.14 3.54 -3.40
C GLU A 525 12.97 4.04 -4.25
N LEU A 526 11.73 3.70 -3.87
CA LEU A 526 10.51 4.26 -4.46
C LEU A 526 10.25 5.74 -4.09
N GLY A 527 11.15 6.39 -3.35
CA GLY A 527 11.07 7.80 -2.97
C GLY A 527 10.12 8.10 -1.81
N ILE A 528 9.62 7.08 -1.09
CA ILE A 528 8.74 7.27 0.06
C ILE A 528 9.60 7.66 1.27
N GLN A 529 9.22 8.75 1.95
CA GLN A 529 9.97 9.22 3.12
C GLN A 529 9.79 8.27 4.32
N ILE A 530 10.81 7.45 4.60
CA ILE A 530 10.76 6.41 5.64
C ILE A 530 10.95 6.93 7.07
N ALA A 531 11.32 8.20 7.28
CA ALA A 531 11.61 8.74 8.61
C ALA A 531 10.47 8.57 9.64
N PRO A 532 9.18 8.79 9.30
CA PRO A 532 8.07 8.52 10.24
C PRO A 532 7.91 7.03 10.57
N LEU A 533 8.20 6.14 9.62
CA LEU A 533 8.12 4.70 9.82
C LEU A 533 9.27 4.20 10.72
N ILE A 534 10.48 4.75 10.54
CA ILE A 534 11.62 4.50 11.43
C ILE A 534 11.33 5.02 12.85
N ALA A 535 10.74 6.23 12.98
CA ALA A 535 10.35 6.76 14.28
C ALA A 535 9.32 5.86 15.00
N GLY A 536 8.29 5.40 14.28
CA GLY A 536 7.31 4.44 14.82
C GLY A 536 7.93 3.10 15.22
N ALA A 537 8.83 2.55 14.39
CA ALA A 537 9.59 1.35 14.72
C ALA A 537 10.49 1.54 15.94
N GLY A 538 11.07 2.74 16.12
CA GLY A 538 11.85 3.12 17.29
C GLY A 538 11.04 3.06 18.60
N VAL A 539 9.79 3.51 18.60
CA VAL A 539 8.91 3.41 19.78
C VAL A 539 8.62 1.94 20.15
N VAL A 540 8.41 1.08 19.15
CA VAL A 540 8.27 -0.37 19.38
C VAL A 540 9.57 -0.97 19.92
N GLY A 541 10.73 -0.55 19.39
CA GLY A 541 12.05 -0.95 19.88
C GLY A 541 12.29 -0.56 21.34
N LEU A 542 11.85 0.62 21.78
CA LEU A 542 11.91 1.05 23.18
C LEU A 542 11.05 0.15 24.09
N ALA A 543 9.82 -0.17 23.68
CA ALA A 543 8.96 -1.09 24.44
C ALA A 543 9.58 -2.49 24.60
N VAL A 544 10.20 -3.03 23.54
CA VAL A 544 10.94 -4.31 23.60
C VAL A 544 12.20 -4.19 24.47
N SER A 545 12.88 -3.04 24.45
CA SER A 545 14.06 -2.79 25.30
C SER A 545 13.71 -2.81 26.78
N PHE A 546 12.65 -2.11 27.20
CA PHE A 546 12.18 -2.15 28.59
C PHE A 546 11.69 -3.55 28.99
N GLY A 547 10.92 -4.23 28.12
CA GLY A 547 10.44 -5.60 28.39
C GLY A 547 11.54 -6.66 28.50
N SER A 548 12.74 -6.40 27.97
CA SER A 548 13.90 -7.32 28.01
C SER A 548 14.98 -6.94 29.02
N GLN A 549 14.89 -5.75 29.66
CA GLN A 549 15.91 -5.22 30.57
C GLN A 549 16.33 -6.22 31.67
N LYS A 550 15.37 -6.89 32.32
CA LYS A 550 15.66 -7.88 33.37
C LYS A 550 16.32 -9.16 32.85
N LEU A 551 16.00 -9.59 31.62
CA LEU A 551 16.67 -10.74 30.98
C LEU A 551 18.13 -10.40 30.63
N VAL A 552 18.40 -9.17 30.19
CA VAL A 552 19.77 -8.70 29.95
C VAL A 552 20.54 -8.58 31.27
N GLN A 553 19.92 -8.07 32.34
CA GLN A 553 20.52 -8.06 33.67
C GLN A 553 20.86 -9.48 34.16
N ASP A 554 19.91 -10.42 34.07
CA ASP A 554 20.14 -11.83 34.43
C ASP A 554 21.41 -12.39 33.76
N VAL A 555 21.54 -12.20 32.43
CA VAL A 555 22.64 -12.77 31.64
C VAL A 555 23.99 -12.12 31.95
N ILE A 556 24.02 -10.80 32.17
CA ILE A 556 25.25 -10.09 32.52
C ILE A 556 25.70 -10.47 33.93
N THR A 557 24.81 -10.44 34.93
CA THR A 557 25.14 -10.84 36.31
C THR A 557 25.56 -12.31 36.39
N GLY A 558 24.90 -13.21 35.65
CA GLY A 558 25.31 -14.61 35.55
C GLY A 558 26.69 -14.82 34.93
N ALA A 559 27.05 -14.03 33.92
CA ALA A 559 28.38 -14.07 33.33
C ALA A 559 29.46 -13.61 34.34
N PHE A 560 29.22 -12.52 35.09
CA PHE A 560 30.15 -12.06 36.13
C PHE A 560 30.31 -13.09 37.26
N ILE A 561 29.21 -13.65 37.78
CA ILE A 561 29.24 -14.72 38.81
C ILE A 561 30.15 -15.89 38.40
N GLN A 562 30.09 -16.30 37.12
CA GLN A 562 30.91 -17.39 36.62
C GLN A 562 32.37 -16.99 36.32
N LEU A 563 32.61 -15.75 35.85
CA LEU A 563 33.95 -15.21 35.59
C LEU A 563 34.75 -14.97 36.88
N GLU A 564 34.09 -14.49 37.92
CA GLU A 564 34.67 -14.27 39.27
C GLU A 564 34.71 -15.57 40.10
N ASN A 565 34.18 -16.66 39.54
CA ASN A 565 34.09 -17.98 40.17
C ASN A 565 33.43 -17.92 41.57
N ALA A 566 32.40 -17.10 41.72
CA ALA A 566 31.78 -16.81 43.02
C ALA A 566 31.09 -18.03 43.64
N MET A 567 30.53 -18.90 42.79
CA MET A 567 29.83 -20.14 43.15
C MET A 567 29.88 -21.13 41.98
N ASN A 568 29.92 -22.42 42.29
CA ASN A 568 29.91 -23.52 41.32
C ASN A 568 28.81 -24.55 41.62
N GLU A 569 28.54 -25.43 40.67
CA GLU A 569 27.70 -26.61 40.90
C GLU A 569 28.36 -27.52 41.96
N GLY A 570 27.61 -27.84 43.02
CA GLY A 570 28.11 -28.54 44.21
C GLY A 570 28.45 -27.66 45.43
N ASP A 571 28.59 -26.34 45.28
CA ASP A 571 28.83 -25.45 46.43
C ASP A 571 27.61 -25.34 47.34
N PHE A 572 27.80 -25.19 48.66
CA PHE A 572 26.75 -24.75 49.58
C PHE A 572 26.80 -23.23 49.73
N VAL A 573 25.72 -22.57 49.31
CA VAL A 573 25.64 -21.11 49.20
C VAL A 573 24.39 -20.59 49.88
N GLU A 574 24.40 -19.30 50.25
CA GLU A 574 23.20 -18.52 50.46
C GLU A 574 23.09 -17.44 49.38
N VAL A 575 21.96 -17.42 48.69
CA VAL A 575 21.69 -16.56 47.53
C VAL A 575 20.24 -16.09 47.61
N GLY A 576 20.01 -14.78 47.54
CA GLY A 576 18.66 -14.21 47.59
C GLY A 576 17.88 -14.50 48.90
N GLY A 577 18.58 -14.77 50.00
CA GLY A 577 18.00 -15.15 51.29
C GLY A 577 17.59 -16.63 51.41
N ILE A 578 18.06 -17.49 50.50
CA ILE A 578 17.84 -18.95 50.57
C ILE A 578 19.18 -19.67 50.59
N SER A 579 19.40 -20.52 51.60
CA SER A 579 20.62 -21.33 51.75
C SER A 579 20.42 -22.75 51.21
N GLY A 580 21.39 -23.28 50.46
CA GLY A 580 21.33 -24.63 49.91
C GLY A 580 22.52 -25.00 49.00
N THR A 581 22.57 -26.25 48.57
CA THR A 581 23.60 -26.73 47.63
C THR A 581 23.21 -26.39 46.19
N VAL A 582 24.11 -25.79 45.42
CA VAL A 582 23.91 -25.50 44.00
C VAL A 582 23.79 -26.80 43.21
N GLU A 583 22.60 -27.08 42.68
CA GLU A 583 22.38 -28.23 41.80
C GLU A 583 22.77 -27.93 40.35
N ARG A 584 22.56 -26.68 39.92
CA ARG A 584 22.74 -26.29 38.53
C ARG A 584 22.89 -24.79 38.34
N LEU A 585 23.83 -24.40 37.49
CA LEU A 585 23.91 -23.04 36.93
C LEU A 585 23.29 -23.01 35.52
N SER A 586 22.57 -21.92 35.22
CA SER A 586 22.00 -21.64 33.90
C SER A 586 22.26 -20.17 33.56
N ILE A 587 22.29 -19.82 32.27
CA ILE A 587 22.71 -18.49 31.78
C ILE A 587 21.98 -17.28 32.41
N ARG A 588 20.85 -17.49 33.09
CA ARG A 588 20.03 -16.45 33.71
C ARG A 588 19.63 -16.70 35.17
N SER A 589 20.01 -17.84 35.75
CA SER A 589 19.49 -18.29 37.05
C SER A 589 20.30 -19.44 37.65
N VAL A 590 20.41 -19.48 38.98
CA VAL A 590 20.85 -20.65 39.73
C VAL A 590 19.66 -21.53 40.11
N SER A 591 19.88 -22.86 40.17
CA SER A 591 19.04 -23.83 40.86
C SER A 591 19.82 -24.36 42.07
N LEU A 592 19.27 -24.22 43.27
CA LEU A 592 19.86 -24.71 44.52
C LEU A 592 18.85 -25.53 45.33
N ARG A 593 19.30 -26.55 46.06
CA ARG A 593 18.45 -27.39 46.90
C ARG A 593 18.70 -27.13 48.38
N ASP A 594 17.64 -26.82 49.12
CA ASP A 594 17.70 -26.59 50.57
C ASP A 594 17.83 -27.89 51.38
N LEU A 595 18.05 -27.75 52.68
CA LEU A 595 18.14 -28.86 53.65
C LEU A 595 16.85 -29.71 53.76
N ASN A 596 15.70 -29.19 53.34
CA ASN A 596 14.42 -29.91 53.29
C ASN A 596 14.25 -30.69 51.97
N GLY A 597 15.18 -30.54 51.03
CA GLY A 597 15.12 -31.16 49.70
C GLY A 597 14.35 -30.35 48.65
N THR A 598 13.95 -29.11 48.92
CA THR A 598 13.24 -28.25 47.95
C THR A 598 14.23 -27.62 46.98
N SER A 599 13.97 -27.71 45.67
CA SER A 599 14.80 -27.06 44.63
C SER A 599 14.25 -25.68 44.28
N HIS A 600 15.03 -24.65 44.55
CA HIS A 600 14.72 -23.23 44.36
C HIS A 600 15.43 -22.69 43.11
N ILE A 601 14.71 -21.98 42.25
CA ILE A 601 15.26 -21.39 41.01
C ILE A 601 15.26 -19.86 41.14
N ILE A 602 16.44 -19.27 41.31
CA ILE A 602 16.63 -17.84 41.58
C ILE A 602 17.23 -17.14 40.34
N PRO A 603 16.55 -16.13 39.76
CA PRO A 603 17.09 -15.36 38.64
C PRO A 603 18.22 -14.43 39.11
N PHE A 604 19.27 -14.28 38.31
CA PHE A 604 20.46 -13.51 38.72
C PHE A 604 20.18 -12.02 38.93
N SER A 605 19.16 -11.45 38.28
CA SER A 605 18.72 -10.07 38.50
C SER A 605 17.98 -9.83 39.83
N SER A 606 17.83 -10.88 40.66
CA SER A 606 17.42 -10.84 42.07
C SER A 606 18.56 -11.15 43.05
N VAL A 607 19.77 -11.44 42.55
CA VAL A 607 20.95 -11.75 43.38
C VAL A 607 21.72 -10.46 43.67
N THR A 608 21.62 -10.00 44.92
CA THR A 608 22.36 -8.84 45.44
C THR A 608 23.71 -9.21 46.05
N SER A 609 23.80 -10.41 46.63
CA SER A 609 25.01 -10.99 47.20
C SER A 609 25.00 -12.52 47.07
N VAL A 610 26.18 -13.13 47.16
CA VAL A 610 26.39 -14.59 47.17
C VAL A 610 27.31 -14.92 48.35
N SER A 611 26.80 -15.67 49.33
CA SER A 611 27.57 -16.12 50.50
C SER A 611 27.95 -17.58 50.32
N ASN A 612 29.18 -17.86 49.89
CA ASN A 612 29.66 -19.23 49.64
C ASN A 612 30.27 -19.83 50.92
N SER A 613 29.71 -20.95 51.40
CA SER A 613 30.13 -21.66 52.62
C SER A 613 31.02 -22.88 52.36
N THR A 614 31.39 -23.12 51.10
CA THR A 614 32.26 -24.23 50.65
C THR A 614 33.50 -23.75 49.89
N ARG A 615 33.79 -22.46 49.90
CA ARG A 615 34.96 -21.87 49.24
C ARG A 615 36.17 -21.78 50.19
N ASP A 616 37.33 -22.24 49.69
CA ASP A 616 38.67 -22.18 50.29
C ASP A 616 38.84 -22.89 51.66
N PHE A 617 38.14 -22.46 52.71
CA PHE A 617 38.08 -23.11 54.02
C PHE A 617 36.80 -22.71 54.76
N ALA A 618 36.42 -23.48 55.79
CA ALA A 618 35.30 -23.13 56.66
C ALA A 618 35.72 -23.08 58.15
N TYR A 619 34.85 -22.54 58.99
CA TYR A 619 34.98 -22.62 60.44
C TYR A 619 33.79 -23.36 61.04
N ALA A 620 34.05 -24.41 61.82
CA ALA A 620 33.10 -24.95 62.77
C ALA A 620 33.12 -24.04 64.02
N VAL A 621 32.14 -23.16 64.15
CA VAL A 621 32.00 -22.26 65.32
C VAL A 621 31.12 -22.95 66.36
N SER A 622 31.61 -23.05 67.60
CA SER A 622 30.84 -23.54 68.74
C SER A 622 30.70 -22.42 69.77
N VAL A 623 29.47 -22.26 70.29
CA VAL A 623 29.13 -21.30 71.36
C VAL A 623 28.41 -22.10 72.44
N MET A 624 28.99 -22.10 73.64
CA MET A 624 28.61 -23.00 74.72
C MET A 624 28.36 -22.20 75.99
N GLY A 625 27.15 -22.37 76.54
CA GLY A 625 26.78 -21.80 77.83
C GLY A 625 27.28 -22.67 78.97
N VAL A 626 28.01 -22.06 79.91
CA VAL A 626 28.36 -22.66 81.21
C VAL A 626 27.68 -21.92 82.36
N GLY A 627 27.54 -22.55 83.52
CA GLY A 627 26.93 -21.94 84.70
C GLY A 627 27.67 -20.68 85.18
N TYR A 628 26.94 -19.72 85.75
CA TYR A 628 27.55 -18.49 86.30
C TYR A 628 28.52 -18.73 87.46
N GLY A 629 28.44 -19.89 88.13
CA GLY A 629 29.40 -20.34 89.15
C GLY A 629 30.56 -21.18 88.61
N THR A 630 30.64 -21.42 87.30
CA THR A 630 31.71 -22.22 86.67
C THR A 630 32.95 -21.37 86.45
N ASP A 631 34.13 -21.91 86.78
CA ASP A 631 35.41 -21.29 86.43
C ASP A 631 35.61 -21.30 84.90
N ILE A 632 35.77 -20.11 84.33
CA ILE A 632 35.91 -19.88 82.89
C ILE A 632 37.19 -20.48 82.32
N GLU A 633 38.27 -20.54 83.10
CA GLU A 633 39.54 -21.12 82.64
C GLU A 633 39.48 -22.64 82.63
N VAL A 634 38.84 -23.26 83.64
CA VAL A 634 38.53 -24.70 83.64
C VAL A 634 37.62 -25.08 82.47
N ALA A 635 36.66 -24.23 82.11
CA ALA A 635 35.80 -24.43 80.95
C ALA A 635 36.55 -24.29 79.61
N LYS A 636 37.48 -23.33 79.47
CA LYS A 636 38.35 -23.21 78.29
C LYS A 636 39.27 -24.43 78.12
N GLU A 637 39.88 -24.90 79.21
CA GLU A 637 40.69 -26.12 79.18
C GLU A 637 39.87 -27.36 78.77
N ALA A 638 38.64 -27.47 79.26
CA ALA A 638 37.72 -28.54 78.90
C ALA A 638 37.35 -28.49 77.41
N MET A 639 37.17 -27.29 76.84
CA MET A 639 36.99 -27.08 75.40
C MET A 639 38.24 -27.48 74.58
N GLN A 640 39.45 -27.17 75.07
CA GLN A 640 40.70 -27.61 74.43
C GLN A 640 40.91 -29.13 74.53
N GLU A 641 40.54 -29.75 75.66
CA GLU A 641 40.59 -31.20 75.86
C GLU A 641 39.62 -31.94 74.93
N ALA A 642 38.39 -31.43 74.77
CA ALA A 642 37.43 -31.97 73.81
C ALA A 642 37.92 -31.87 72.36
N PHE A 643 38.69 -30.82 72.03
CA PHE A 643 39.32 -30.69 70.71
C PHE A 643 40.44 -31.72 70.51
N ARG A 644 41.35 -31.91 71.48
CA ARG A 644 42.39 -32.95 71.40
C ARG A 644 41.79 -34.34 71.17
N ARG A 645 40.74 -34.69 71.91
CA ARG A 645 40.01 -35.97 71.73
C ARG A 645 39.37 -36.11 70.35
N LEU A 646 38.98 -35.02 69.71
CA LEU A 646 38.49 -35.02 68.33
C LEU A 646 39.63 -35.20 67.31
N GLU A 647 40.82 -34.65 67.57
CA GLU A 647 42.03 -34.85 66.75
C GLU A 647 42.56 -36.30 66.78
N GLU A 648 42.25 -37.07 67.83
CA GLU A 648 42.55 -38.52 67.90
C GLU A 648 41.62 -39.38 67.00
N THR A 649 40.56 -38.79 66.42
CA THR A 649 39.57 -39.50 65.61
C THR A 649 39.84 -39.42 64.10
N PRO A 650 39.17 -40.26 63.28
CA PRO A 650 39.15 -40.11 61.81
C PRO A 650 38.64 -38.76 61.29
N HIS A 651 38.08 -37.87 62.12
CA HIS A 651 37.67 -36.53 61.71
C HIS A 651 38.85 -35.54 61.55
N ASN A 652 40.02 -35.83 62.12
CA ASN A 652 41.21 -34.96 62.04
C ASN A 652 41.63 -34.65 60.59
N VAL A 653 41.41 -35.58 59.65
CA VAL A 653 41.73 -35.39 58.21
C VAL A 653 40.96 -34.22 57.57
N ALA A 654 39.92 -33.69 58.23
CA ALA A 654 39.16 -32.52 57.80
C ALA A 654 39.38 -31.27 58.68
N ILE A 655 40.32 -31.30 59.63
CA ILE A 655 40.75 -30.16 60.45
C ILE A 655 41.99 -29.53 59.80
N LEU A 656 42.08 -28.19 59.81
CA LEU A 656 43.12 -27.40 59.12
C LEU A 656 43.93 -26.49 60.06
N GLY A 657 43.76 -26.63 61.37
CA GLY A 657 44.42 -25.82 62.39
C GLY A 657 43.81 -26.01 63.77
N GLU A 658 44.52 -25.51 64.77
CA GLU A 658 44.19 -25.61 66.21
C GLU A 658 42.84 -24.94 66.59
N LEU A 659 42.35 -25.24 67.79
CA LEU A 659 41.16 -24.61 68.36
C LEU A 659 41.41 -23.13 68.68
N GLU A 660 40.85 -22.24 67.86
CA GLU A 660 40.87 -20.80 68.13
C GLU A 660 39.85 -20.45 69.23
N MET A 661 40.35 -20.34 70.46
CA MET A 661 39.56 -19.93 71.63
C MET A 661 39.30 -18.42 71.62
N HIS A 662 38.03 -18.00 71.47
CA HIS A 662 37.64 -16.58 71.55
C HIS A 662 37.27 -16.16 72.98
N GLY A 663 36.98 -17.11 73.86
CA GLY A 663 36.63 -16.84 75.27
C GLY A 663 35.16 -16.44 75.44
N VAL A 664 34.85 -15.70 76.52
CA VAL A 664 33.48 -15.26 76.84
C VAL A 664 33.01 -14.23 75.81
N THR A 665 31.85 -14.48 75.19
CA THR A 665 31.27 -13.60 74.15
C THR A 665 29.95 -12.95 74.55
N ALA A 666 29.23 -13.51 75.52
CA ALA A 666 28.03 -12.89 76.10
C ALA A 666 27.75 -13.44 77.51
N PHE A 667 27.15 -12.60 78.35
CA PHE A 667 26.43 -13.00 79.55
C PHE A 667 24.96 -13.16 79.16
N GLY A 668 24.45 -14.39 79.14
CA GLY A 668 23.06 -14.70 78.80
C GLY A 668 22.20 -14.96 80.04
N ASP A 669 20.89 -15.08 79.84
CA ASP A 669 19.86 -15.09 80.91
C ASP A 669 20.07 -16.15 82.01
N SER A 670 20.82 -17.22 81.73
CA SER A 670 21.17 -18.25 82.71
C SER A 670 22.56 -18.86 82.51
N ALA A 671 23.36 -18.35 81.56
CA ALA A 671 24.63 -18.96 81.16
C ALA A 671 25.66 -17.93 80.71
N ILE A 672 26.95 -18.24 80.91
CA ILE A 672 28.06 -17.50 80.33
C ILE A 672 28.46 -18.18 79.02
N ASN A 673 28.32 -17.47 77.89
CA ASN A 673 28.51 -18.03 76.55
C ASN A 673 29.96 -17.91 76.08
N ILE A 674 30.71 -19.01 76.21
CA ILE A 674 32.09 -19.15 75.71
C ILE A 674 32.07 -19.56 74.24
N ARG A 675 32.92 -18.96 73.41
CA ARG A 675 33.06 -19.27 71.97
C ARG A 675 34.44 -19.79 71.64
N ALA A 676 34.47 -20.79 70.76
CA ALA A 676 35.66 -21.19 70.04
C ALA A 676 35.31 -21.49 68.57
N ARG A 677 36.33 -21.56 67.71
CA ARG A 677 36.17 -22.04 66.34
C ARG A 677 37.30 -23.00 65.93
N ILE A 678 36.96 -24.00 65.13
CA ILE A 678 37.89 -24.93 64.50
C ILE A 678 37.93 -24.62 63.01
N LYS A 679 39.12 -24.50 62.42
CA LYS A 679 39.26 -24.34 60.97
C LYS A 679 39.16 -25.70 60.29
N THR A 680 38.30 -25.84 59.29
CA THR A 680 38.02 -27.12 58.63
C THR A 680 38.15 -27.06 57.12
N LEU A 681 38.29 -28.23 56.49
CA LEU A 681 38.00 -28.38 55.07
C LEU A 681 36.58 -27.86 54.76
N PRO A 682 36.35 -27.30 53.56
CA PRO A 682 35.03 -26.83 53.16
C PRO A 682 33.97 -27.95 53.19
N GLY A 683 32.73 -27.59 53.54
CA GLY A 683 31.61 -28.52 53.72
C GLY A 683 31.69 -29.39 54.98
N SER A 684 32.87 -29.54 55.59
CA SER A 684 33.07 -30.38 56.78
C SER A 684 32.68 -29.69 58.09
N GLN A 685 32.50 -28.36 58.10
CA GLN A 685 32.27 -27.57 59.31
C GLN A 685 31.09 -28.06 60.16
N TRP A 686 30.00 -28.54 59.55
CA TRP A 686 28.85 -29.05 60.27
C TRP A 686 29.06 -30.46 60.83
N ALA A 687 29.91 -31.27 60.20
CA ALA A 687 30.27 -32.60 60.72
C ALA A 687 31.24 -32.47 61.90
N ILE A 688 32.30 -31.67 61.72
CA ILE A 688 33.27 -31.35 62.78
C ILE A 688 32.59 -30.65 63.96
N GLY A 689 31.69 -29.69 63.70
CA GLY A 689 30.96 -28.98 64.77
C GLY A 689 30.04 -29.89 65.60
N ARG A 690 29.38 -30.88 64.97
CA ARG A 690 28.60 -31.88 65.72
C ARG A 690 29.49 -32.80 66.56
N ALA A 691 30.52 -33.40 65.95
CA ALA A 691 31.45 -34.28 66.64
C ALA A 691 32.16 -33.55 67.81
N TYR A 692 32.58 -32.30 67.61
CA TYR A 692 33.15 -31.47 68.67
C TYR A 692 32.17 -31.26 69.83
N ASN A 693 30.90 -30.91 69.55
CA ASN A 693 29.90 -30.73 70.59
C ASN A 693 29.58 -32.04 71.34
N GLU A 694 29.65 -33.20 70.67
CA GLU A 694 29.50 -34.52 71.30
C GLU A 694 30.67 -34.82 72.27
N TYR A 695 31.92 -34.66 71.83
CA TYR A 695 33.10 -34.81 72.71
C TYR A 695 33.10 -33.77 73.85
N LEU A 696 32.64 -32.56 73.58
CA LEU A 696 32.60 -31.49 74.57
C LEU A 696 31.60 -31.79 75.69
N LYS A 697 30.44 -32.38 75.37
CA LYS A 697 29.49 -32.84 76.38
C LYS A 697 30.12 -33.89 77.31
N VAL A 698 30.86 -34.85 76.75
CA VAL A 698 31.56 -35.89 77.54
C VAL A 698 32.62 -35.27 78.46
N VAL A 699 33.46 -34.36 77.96
CA VAL A 699 34.50 -33.72 78.78
C VAL A 699 33.92 -32.79 79.84
N PHE A 700 32.79 -32.12 79.58
CA PHE A 700 32.09 -31.32 80.58
C PHE A 700 31.49 -32.20 81.69
N ASP A 701 30.88 -33.34 81.34
CA ASP A 701 30.36 -34.31 82.31
C ASP A 701 31.49 -34.90 83.18
N GLU A 702 32.62 -35.29 82.58
CA GLU A 702 33.81 -35.79 83.30
C GLU A 702 34.40 -34.77 84.28
N ARG A 703 34.37 -33.48 83.93
CA ARG A 703 34.92 -32.38 84.75
C ARG A 703 33.89 -31.74 85.70
N GLY A 704 32.63 -32.18 85.70
CA GLY A 704 31.57 -31.60 86.52
C GLY A 704 31.21 -30.16 86.13
N ILE A 705 31.37 -29.80 84.86
CA ILE A 705 31.04 -28.46 84.33
C ILE A 705 29.54 -28.40 84.06
N ASP A 706 28.84 -27.55 84.80
CA ASP A 706 27.39 -27.35 84.64
C ASP A 706 27.06 -26.69 83.29
N ILE A 707 26.15 -27.33 82.55
CA ILE A 707 25.50 -26.80 81.36
C ILE A 707 24.09 -26.38 81.81
N PRO A 708 23.90 -25.10 82.17
CA PRO A 708 22.75 -24.70 82.96
C PRO A 708 21.45 -24.79 82.17
N PHE A 709 20.45 -25.43 82.77
CA PHE A 709 19.06 -25.24 82.37
C PHE A 709 18.62 -23.78 82.65
N PRO A 710 17.58 -23.26 81.98
CA PRO A 710 17.04 -21.92 82.26
C PRO A 710 16.72 -21.75 83.75
N GLN A 711 17.40 -20.80 84.39
CA GLN A 711 17.27 -20.49 85.81
C GLN A 711 16.30 -19.32 86.01
N VAL A 712 15.39 -19.46 86.97
CA VAL A 712 14.36 -18.45 87.29
C VAL A 712 14.30 -18.21 88.79
N THR A 713 14.65 -16.99 89.22
CA THR A 713 14.57 -16.56 90.62
C THR A 713 13.14 -16.19 90.98
N TYR A 714 12.40 -17.13 91.59
CA TYR A 714 11.07 -16.86 92.10
C TYR A 714 11.12 -16.03 93.38
N HIS A 715 10.92 -14.72 93.25
CA HIS A 715 10.60 -13.83 94.36
C HIS A 715 9.17 -14.13 94.85
N VAL A 716 9.04 -15.02 95.84
CA VAL A 716 7.78 -15.26 96.52
C VAL A 716 7.37 -13.99 97.27
N ALA A 717 6.28 -13.37 96.84
CA ALA A 717 5.66 -12.25 97.54
C ALA A 717 4.98 -12.73 98.83
N GLY A 718 5.76 -12.89 99.90
CA GLY A 718 5.24 -13.04 101.25
C GLY A 718 4.70 -11.71 101.78
N ASP A 719 3.84 -11.76 102.81
CA ASP A 719 3.27 -10.60 103.51
C ASP A 719 4.31 -9.84 104.37
N SER A 720 5.38 -9.35 103.74
CA SER A 720 6.24 -8.33 104.33
C SER A 720 5.51 -6.99 104.29
N LYS A 721 5.00 -6.57 105.46
CA LYS A 721 4.60 -5.17 105.71
C LYS A 721 5.71 -4.21 105.26
N PRO A 722 5.39 -3.00 104.77
CA PRO A 722 6.40 -2.04 104.35
C PRO A 722 7.28 -1.64 105.54
N GLU A 723 8.50 -2.19 105.59
CA GLU A 723 9.53 -1.74 106.51
C GLU A 723 10.13 -0.44 105.95
N GLU A 724 10.11 0.63 106.75
CA GLU A 724 10.38 1.99 106.26
C GLU A 724 11.84 2.16 105.84
N VAL A 725 12.09 2.24 104.53
CA VAL A 725 13.40 2.61 103.99
C VAL A 725 13.72 4.06 104.41
N PRO A 726 14.80 4.32 105.18
CA PRO A 726 15.07 5.67 105.68
C PRO A 726 15.32 6.67 104.54
N GLN A 727 14.59 7.79 104.55
CA GLN A 727 14.71 8.83 103.52
C GLN A 727 16.03 9.61 103.67
N VAL A 728 16.96 9.42 102.75
CA VAL A 728 18.18 10.24 102.64
C VAL A 728 17.96 11.39 101.64
N GLU A 729 17.35 12.45 102.18
CA GLU A 729 17.30 13.85 101.73
C GLU A 729 18.08 14.21 100.43
N GLN A 730 17.40 14.20 99.27
CA GLN A 730 17.94 14.82 98.04
C GLN A 730 17.80 16.36 98.10
N LYS A 731 18.88 17.05 98.48
CA LYS A 731 18.97 18.52 98.38
C LYS A 731 19.11 18.98 96.92
N ALA A 732 17.99 19.35 96.29
CA ALA A 732 17.96 20.04 94.99
C ALA A 732 17.70 21.55 95.17
N ALA A 733 18.70 22.39 94.86
CA ALA A 733 18.61 23.84 95.00
C ALA A 733 19.02 24.60 93.72
N GLN A 734 18.02 24.92 92.90
CA GLN A 734 17.87 26.14 92.10
C GLN A 734 18.91 26.53 91.01
N THR A 735 18.46 26.37 89.75
CA THR A 735 18.25 27.49 88.80
C THR A 735 19.43 28.22 88.13
N LYS A 736 19.60 27.97 86.82
CA LYS A 736 19.60 28.95 85.71
C LYS A 736 19.55 28.19 84.36
N ALA A 737 18.57 28.44 83.46
CA ALA A 737 18.54 29.44 82.39
C ALA A 737 19.53 29.13 81.23
N GLN A 738 19.20 29.14 79.93
CA GLN A 738 17.97 29.44 79.13
C GLN A 738 17.88 28.43 77.94
N GLY A 739 16.74 28.19 77.26
CA GLY A 739 16.13 29.07 76.23
C GLY A 739 17.08 29.28 75.02
N THR A 740 16.74 29.08 73.74
CA THR A 740 15.48 29.26 72.97
C THR A 740 15.68 28.50 71.61
N LYS A 741 14.74 28.13 70.71
CA LYS A 741 13.37 28.58 70.35
C LYS A 741 12.56 27.49 69.57
N ASN A 742 11.26 27.78 69.38
CA ASN A 742 10.24 27.30 68.41
C ASN A 742 10.72 26.94 66.96
N SER A 743 9.97 26.25 66.09
CA SER A 743 8.51 25.91 65.93
C SER A 743 8.31 24.76 64.90
N GLY A 744 7.15 24.12 64.63
CA GLY A 744 5.76 24.18 65.16
C GLY A 744 4.72 23.63 64.14
N GLY A 745 3.52 23.19 64.60
CA GLY A 745 2.40 22.60 63.81
C GLY A 745 2.40 21.05 63.78
N GLU A 746 1.36 20.25 64.09
CA GLU A 746 -0.12 20.31 64.25
C GLU A 746 -0.97 19.74 63.08
N GLY A 747 -2.09 19.06 63.41
CA GLY A 747 -2.95 18.20 62.55
C GLY A 747 -2.69 16.69 62.78
N GLU A 748 -3.57 15.81 63.29
CA GLU A 748 -5.06 15.69 63.36
C GLU A 748 -5.74 15.56 61.98
N ASP A 749 -6.64 14.61 61.67
CA ASP A 749 -7.26 13.46 62.40
C ASP A 749 -7.11 12.15 61.55
N ILE A 750 -7.91 11.06 61.47
CA ILE A 750 -9.27 10.58 61.89
C ILE A 750 -9.29 9.02 61.76
N PRO A 751 -10.31 8.23 62.20
CA PRO A 751 -10.82 7.88 63.54
C PRO A 751 -10.48 6.40 63.96
N PRO A 752 -10.98 5.86 65.10
CA PRO A 752 -11.01 4.40 65.38
C PRO A 752 -12.26 3.70 64.80
N ASP A 753 -12.30 2.36 64.74
CA ASP A 753 -13.06 1.50 65.68
C ASP A 753 -12.99 -0.02 65.32
N ASP A 754 -13.34 -0.87 66.30
CA ASP A 754 -13.81 -2.28 66.25
C ASP A 754 -13.09 -3.41 65.45
N GLY A 755 -13.16 -4.61 66.03
CA GLY A 755 -13.08 -5.92 65.36
C GLY A 755 -14.15 -6.84 65.97
N PRO A 756 -14.01 -8.18 65.96
CA PRO A 756 -13.28 -9.06 65.05
C PRO A 756 -14.22 -10.01 64.26
N ASN A 757 -13.73 -10.65 63.19
CA ASN A 757 -14.20 -11.94 62.63
C ASN A 757 -13.14 -12.52 61.69
#